data_AF-A0A7V3DG40-F1
#
_entry.id   AF-A0A7V3DG40-F1
#
_cell.length_a   1.000
_cell.length_b   1.000
_cell.length_c   1.000
_cell.angle_alpha   90.00
_cell.angle_beta   90.00
_cell.angle_gamma   90.00
#
_symmetry.space_group_name_H-M   'P 1'
#
loop_
_entity.id
_entity.type
_entity.pdbx_description
1 polymer ?
#
loop_
_entity_poly.entity_id
_entity_poly.type
_entity_poly.pdbx_seq_one_letter_code
_entity_poly.pdbx_strand_id
1 'polypeptide(L)'
;MVIKAEAMPAMGRPKGRALKRIKRTIPVRRCAALIAVGLIIAIQTWAAQAADPIVRNDGFEIVDPATGFAEGWRADISGGADAEVSLDGRHGHSESPCIRIVNRSPVKANVYASFFQPDIAVEAETTYEVSFYARGLHAQRCFVSAGFDSGGERRLYLAQGDFDWRPFVCAFTTPKGASRVTLRFASDDTTEGFWVDDVSLRRSDKQWANLSEYREKRPFSGVFPRPAKQPAIPLIVYDCSKDPGDIQRLAAVLQGIVNRRQPRLYLVNATNPAGYDEVWLAWLRERGYVRGEDRIPSFPLLLERFRGEIAGAVVFDPGLPGTIQAACMLGGIENALPATVEWAEALRLPVVMDLRGRWTRNVDAYRELRERYWDRFNHHVLAWMYPDSTAHAARDYLAAFNVFTFWVSSYADNDPGGDPAAEEAFVNELLASTPANIPVMGWPMYADCLGITEYEGVRWLSEYGKFVPGAEFCSNLTVHSAIRPKSGVIRQRFPANPTPPDWDPGAIYLSVNILDSGDNLWYWQFHQRKIWTDPARGSVPVGWCMNVTLRDMLPAVLEWYVEQATPNDVFFAGVSGLGYMNTQVYAGRFAEADRRRIWKDYVRLTDRYCRAAGMDGIELYNGSWGEITPPDGETFTRFAKGMKRLNYILADLGRHECVKPETANNLVGDTAVFHTLTRFQVWSASNETRRNDMANANAWLLDEIAANTPPRRPAFMSAMAISWYYYPAWLRDLSARLPAGYVLVRPDVLAHLFRQATR
;
A
#
# COMPACT_ATOMS: atom_id res chain seq x y z
N MET A 1 -1.73 17.52 7.01
CA MET A 1 -0.83 18.27 7.91
C MET A 1 -1.67 18.85 9.02
N VAL A 2 -1.33 18.47 10.25
CA VAL A 2 -2.16 18.50 11.46
C VAL A 2 -2.64 19.92 11.81
N ILE A 3 -3.96 20.10 11.88
CA ILE A 3 -4.60 21.29 12.48
C ILE A 3 -4.45 21.14 13.99
N LYS A 4 -3.80 22.12 14.62
CA LYS A 4 -3.62 22.21 16.07
C LYS A 4 -4.98 22.18 16.78
N ALA A 5 -5.18 21.21 17.67
CA ALA A 5 -6.25 21.24 18.65
C ALA A 5 -5.86 22.22 19.76
N GLU A 6 -6.55 23.36 19.83
CA GLU A 6 -6.45 24.27 20.97
C GLU A 6 -7.23 23.72 22.17
N ALA A 7 -6.58 23.73 23.33
CA ALA A 7 -7.13 23.25 24.59
C ALA A 7 -8.30 24.14 25.06
N MET A 8 -9.47 23.53 25.27
CA MET A 8 -10.59 24.18 25.97
C MET A 8 -10.45 24.04 27.50
N PRO A 9 -10.80 25.08 28.28
CA PRO A 9 -10.66 25.07 29.73
C PRO A 9 -11.79 24.30 30.44
N ALA A 10 -11.44 23.68 31.56
CA ALA A 10 -12.33 22.93 32.43
C ALA A 10 -13.50 23.80 32.94
N MET A 11 -14.74 23.34 32.72
CA MET A 11 -15.94 23.91 33.34
C MET A 11 -16.67 22.89 34.23
N GLY A 12 -16.71 23.25 35.52
CA GLY A 12 -17.69 22.98 36.58
C GLY A 12 -18.71 21.85 36.44
N ARG A 13 -18.68 20.93 37.42
CA ARG A 13 -19.79 20.04 37.78
C ARG A 13 -21.06 20.83 38.16
N PRO A 14 -22.26 20.40 37.71
CA PRO A 14 -23.50 20.66 38.43
C PRO A 14 -23.95 19.44 39.25
N LYS A 15 -24.56 19.77 40.39
CA LYS A 15 -25.06 18.87 41.44
C LYS A 15 -26.27 18.05 40.98
N GLY A 16 -26.46 16.91 41.65
CA GLY A 16 -27.40 15.87 41.27
C GLY A 16 -28.88 16.21 41.41
N ARG A 17 -29.70 15.34 40.81
CA ARG A 17 -31.07 15.04 41.26
C ARG A 17 -31.39 13.58 40.99
N ALA A 18 -31.92 12.94 42.02
CA ALA A 18 -32.25 11.52 42.09
C ALA A 18 -33.46 11.16 41.23
N LEU A 19 -33.43 9.98 40.60
CA LEU A 19 -34.60 9.30 40.05
C LEU A 19 -34.53 7.80 40.34
N LYS A 20 -35.70 7.27 40.66
CA LYS A 20 -35.98 6.05 41.44
C LYS A 20 -35.59 4.75 40.72
N ARG A 21 -34.97 3.83 41.48
CA ARG A 21 -34.76 2.41 41.15
C ARG A 21 -36.11 1.67 41.00
N ILE A 22 -36.33 1.04 39.85
CA ILE A 22 -37.28 -0.07 39.70
C ILE A 22 -36.46 -1.36 39.62
N LYS A 23 -36.60 -2.22 40.64
CA LYS A 23 -36.01 -3.57 40.67
C LYS A 23 -36.82 -4.50 39.77
N ARG A 24 -36.18 -5.14 38.79
CA ARG A 24 -36.63 -6.43 38.22
C ARG A 24 -35.45 -7.39 38.20
N THR A 25 -35.58 -8.44 39.00
CA THR A 25 -34.62 -9.54 39.20
C THR A 25 -34.87 -10.61 38.13
N ILE A 26 -33.84 -10.97 37.35
CA ILE A 26 -33.79 -12.18 36.50
C ILE A 26 -32.44 -12.87 36.81
N PRO A 27 -32.37 -14.21 36.98
CA PRO A 27 -31.27 -14.85 37.69
C PRO A 27 -30.04 -15.10 36.79
N VAL A 28 -28.90 -14.53 37.20
CA VAL A 28 -27.57 -14.54 36.56
C VAL A 28 -26.86 -15.92 36.54
N ARG A 29 -27.51 -17.01 36.97
CA ARG A 29 -26.83 -18.29 37.18
C ARG A 29 -26.79 -19.25 35.98
N ARG A 30 -27.42 -18.95 34.83
CA ARG A 30 -27.40 -19.83 33.65
C ARG A 30 -26.53 -19.37 32.47
N CYS A 31 -26.05 -18.12 32.44
CA CYS A 31 -25.14 -17.64 31.38
C CYS A 31 -23.66 -17.96 31.68
N ALA A 32 -23.24 -17.96 32.95
CA ALA A 32 -21.85 -18.24 33.31
C ALA A 32 -21.42 -19.68 32.98
N ALA A 33 -22.34 -20.66 33.10
CA ALA A 33 -22.04 -22.06 32.80
C ALA A 33 -21.93 -22.35 31.29
N LEU A 34 -22.71 -21.65 30.45
CA LEU A 34 -22.64 -21.80 28.99
C LEU A 34 -21.42 -21.10 28.38
N ILE A 35 -20.96 -19.99 28.98
CA ILE A 35 -19.72 -19.30 28.58
C ILE A 35 -18.49 -20.10 29.01
N ALA A 36 -18.50 -20.69 30.20
CA ALA A 36 -17.39 -21.53 30.67
C ALA A 36 -17.27 -22.85 29.88
N VAL A 37 -18.38 -23.50 29.54
CA VAL A 37 -18.38 -24.70 28.69
C VAL A 37 -18.02 -24.36 27.23
N GLY A 38 -18.42 -23.20 26.72
CA GLY A 38 -18.00 -22.70 25.41
C GLY A 38 -16.51 -22.38 25.32
N LEU A 39 -15.90 -21.80 26.38
CA LEU A 39 -14.45 -21.59 26.47
C LEU A 39 -13.69 -22.92 26.61
N ILE A 40 -14.19 -23.86 27.42
CA ILE A 40 -13.54 -25.17 27.62
C ILE A 40 -13.63 -26.03 26.36
N ILE A 41 -14.75 -25.98 25.62
CA ILE A 41 -14.87 -26.67 24.32
C ILE A 41 -13.98 -26.00 23.27
N ALA A 42 -13.85 -24.66 23.25
CA ALA A 42 -12.92 -23.97 22.36
C ALA A 42 -11.45 -24.32 22.66
N ILE A 43 -11.07 -24.41 23.95
CA ILE A 43 -9.72 -24.83 24.40
C ILE A 43 -9.49 -26.33 24.11
N GLN A 44 -10.50 -27.19 24.26
CA GLN A 44 -10.35 -28.63 23.99
C GLN A 44 -10.39 -28.99 22.50
N THR A 45 -11.09 -28.23 21.65
CA THR A 45 -10.96 -28.37 20.18
C THR A 45 -9.64 -27.81 19.65
N TRP A 46 -8.94 -26.97 20.41
CA TRP A 46 -7.59 -26.49 20.10
C TRP A 46 -6.48 -27.52 20.38
N ALA A 47 -6.79 -28.56 21.17
CA ALA A 47 -5.84 -29.62 21.53
C ALA A 47 -5.98 -30.89 20.65
N ALA A 48 -6.79 -30.86 19.60
CA ALA A 48 -6.99 -32.01 18.74
C ALA A 48 -6.17 -31.88 17.43
N GLN A 49 -5.07 -32.64 17.38
CA GLN A 49 -4.25 -32.95 16.21
C GLN A 49 -3.24 -31.90 15.69
N ALA A 50 -2.70 -31.06 16.57
CA ALA A 50 -1.49 -30.28 16.23
C ALA A 50 -0.23 -31.15 16.38
N ALA A 51 0.63 -31.16 15.37
CA ALA A 51 1.98 -31.72 15.48
C ALA A 51 2.74 -31.06 16.66
N ASP A 52 3.67 -31.80 17.26
CA ASP A 52 4.53 -31.27 18.32
C ASP A 52 5.28 -30.02 17.81
N PRO A 53 5.44 -28.97 18.64
CA PRO A 53 6.21 -27.80 18.26
C PRO A 53 7.62 -28.22 17.83
N ILE A 54 8.09 -27.68 16.71
CA ILE A 54 9.40 -28.05 16.13
C ILE A 54 10.56 -27.25 16.75
N VAL A 55 10.24 -26.21 17.51
CA VAL A 55 11.20 -25.44 18.31
C VAL A 55 11.61 -26.27 19.53
N ARG A 56 12.90 -26.26 19.86
CA ARG A 56 13.45 -26.93 21.05
C ARG A 56 13.47 -25.97 22.23
N ASN A 57 13.28 -26.50 23.44
CA ASN A 57 13.36 -25.72 24.69
C ASN A 57 12.50 -24.45 24.60
N ASP A 58 11.21 -24.67 24.32
CA ASP A 58 10.17 -23.68 24.02
C ASP A 58 9.82 -22.78 25.20
N GLY A 59 9.91 -23.30 26.43
CA GLY A 59 9.79 -22.54 27.69
C GLY A 59 11.13 -22.20 28.35
N PHE A 60 12.26 -22.34 27.64
CA PHE A 60 13.61 -21.95 28.09
C PHE A 60 14.13 -22.58 29.40
N GLU A 61 13.49 -23.65 29.88
CA GLU A 61 13.79 -24.34 31.14
C GLU A 61 15.15 -25.02 31.19
N ILE A 62 15.63 -25.47 30.04
CA ILE A 62 16.88 -26.21 29.95
C ILE A 62 18.00 -25.21 29.71
N VAL A 63 18.92 -25.08 30.68
CA VAL A 63 20.04 -24.15 30.60
C VAL A 63 21.29 -24.89 30.13
N ASP A 64 21.93 -24.39 29.08
CA ASP A 64 23.24 -24.87 28.65
C ASP A 64 24.29 -24.44 29.67
N PRO A 65 24.94 -25.38 30.39
CA PRO A 65 25.91 -25.06 31.43
C PRO A 65 27.17 -24.36 30.90
N ALA A 66 27.47 -24.46 29.60
CA ALA A 66 28.62 -23.78 29.00
C ALA A 66 28.37 -22.29 28.74
N THR A 67 27.13 -21.92 28.42
CA THR A 67 26.77 -20.53 28.08
C THR A 67 25.98 -19.83 29.17
N GLY A 68 25.36 -20.58 30.09
CA GLY A 68 24.42 -20.05 31.09
C GLY A 68 23.12 -19.54 30.48
N PHE A 69 22.85 -19.88 29.22
CA PHE A 69 21.68 -19.45 28.45
C PHE A 69 20.78 -20.65 28.10
N ALA A 70 19.60 -20.39 27.55
CA ALA A 70 18.67 -21.46 27.17
C ALA A 70 19.30 -22.39 26.10
N GLU A 71 19.34 -23.69 26.36
CA GLU A 71 19.90 -24.70 25.46
C GLU A 71 19.21 -24.62 24.09
N GLY A 72 20.00 -24.63 23.00
CA GLY A 72 19.52 -24.52 21.63
C GLY A 72 19.23 -23.09 21.15
N TRP A 73 19.19 -22.12 22.06
CA TRP A 73 19.04 -20.71 21.75
C TRP A 73 20.37 -19.96 21.84
N ARG A 74 20.49 -18.88 21.08
CA ARG A 74 21.70 -18.03 21.05
C ARG A 74 21.31 -16.58 21.26
N ALA A 75 22.04 -15.89 22.12
CA ALA A 75 22.02 -14.43 22.21
C ALA A 75 22.94 -13.81 21.15
N ASP A 76 22.54 -12.65 20.61
CA ASP A 76 23.28 -11.90 19.61
C ASP A 76 23.09 -10.40 19.79
N ILE A 77 24.20 -9.69 19.97
CA ILE A 77 24.30 -8.24 20.10
C ILE A 77 25.14 -7.75 18.93
N SER A 78 24.52 -7.00 18.03
CA SER A 78 25.12 -6.62 16.75
C SER A 78 25.44 -5.13 16.67
N GLY A 79 26.41 -4.78 15.83
CA GLY A 79 26.78 -3.39 15.54
C GLY A 79 27.32 -2.58 16.71
N GLY A 80 27.73 -3.24 17.81
CA GLY A 80 28.20 -2.59 19.02
C GLY A 80 27.08 -1.99 19.88
N ALA A 81 25.86 -2.54 19.82
CA ALA A 81 24.75 -2.09 20.66
C ALA A 81 25.10 -2.20 22.16
N ASP A 82 24.81 -1.15 22.93
CA ASP A 82 24.69 -1.22 24.39
C ASP A 82 23.39 -1.95 24.72
N ALA A 83 23.50 -3.25 24.92
CA ALA A 83 22.35 -4.12 25.14
C ALA A 83 22.71 -5.32 26.01
N GLU A 84 21.67 -5.99 26.51
CA GLU A 84 21.75 -7.22 27.28
C GLU A 84 20.68 -8.18 26.79
N VAL A 85 21.04 -9.45 26.61
CA VAL A 85 20.10 -10.53 26.35
C VAL A 85 20.37 -11.61 27.38
N SER A 86 19.41 -11.89 28.26
CA SER A 86 19.61 -12.74 29.43
C SER A 86 18.40 -13.61 29.74
N LEU A 87 18.64 -14.72 30.43
CA LEU A 87 17.60 -15.58 30.97
C LEU A 87 17.08 -14.96 32.28
N ASP A 88 15.79 -14.67 32.36
CA ASP A 88 15.11 -14.12 33.53
C ASP A 88 14.25 -15.19 34.20
N GLY A 89 14.79 -15.79 35.26
CA GLY A 89 14.12 -16.84 36.05
C GLY A 89 13.11 -16.34 37.10
N ARG A 90 12.76 -15.04 37.12
CA ARG A 90 11.87 -14.47 38.15
C ARG A 90 10.53 -13.97 37.60
N HIS A 91 10.39 -13.86 36.28
CA HIS A 91 9.28 -13.14 35.66
C HIS A 91 8.67 -13.82 34.44
N GLY A 92 8.93 -15.12 34.20
CA GLY A 92 8.32 -15.81 33.06
C GLY A 92 6.80 -15.92 33.19
N HIS A 93 6.17 -16.11 32.05
CA HIS A 93 4.72 -16.16 31.92
C HIS A 93 4.13 -17.40 32.62
N SER A 94 4.79 -18.55 32.46
CA SER A 94 4.33 -19.85 32.97
C SER A 94 4.95 -20.25 34.32
N GLU A 95 5.38 -19.28 35.13
CA GLU A 95 6.24 -19.50 36.33
C GLU A 95 7.60 -20.17 36.02
N SER A 96 7.99 -20.06 34.74
CA SER A 96 9.19 -20.57 34.08
C SER A 96 10.25 -19.47 33.87
N PRO A 97 11.51 -19.78 33.51
CA PRO A 97 12.44 -18.79 32.99
C PRO A 97 11.98 -18.29 31.62
N CYS A 98 12.13 -16.99 31.39
CA CYS A 98 11.87 -16.35 30.10
C CYS A 98 13.14 -15.70 29.57
N ILE A 99 13.19 -15.33 28.29
CA ILE A 99 14.32 -14.55 27.75
C ILE A 99 13.96 -13.07 27.76
N ARG A 100 14.88 -12.24 28.27
CA ARG A 100 14.76 -10.80 28.37
C ARG A 100 15.78 -10.10 27.47
N ILE A 101 15.32 -9.09 26.73
CA ILE A 101 16.15 -8.16 25.97
C ILE A 101 16.07 -6.78 26.64
N VAL A 102 17.22 -6.15 26.86
CA VAL A 102 17.37 -4.71 27.11
C VAL A 102 18.23 -4.14 26.00
N ASN A 103 17.78 -3.07 25.36
CA ASN A 103 18.58 -2.36 24.38
C ASN A 103 18.59 -0.87 24.73
N ARG A 104 19.76 -0.28 24.94
CA ARG A 104 19.92 1.15 25.24
C ARG A 104 20.38 1.94 24.01
N SER A 105 20.52 1.27 22.87
CA SER A 105 20.97 1.88 21.63
C SER A 105 19.78 2.39 20.81
N PRO A 106 19.80 3.65 20.35
CA PRO A 106 18.78 4.15 19.44
C PRO A 106 18.89 3.51 18.06
N VAL A 107 17.82 3.58 17.28
CA VAL A 107 17.75 3.03 15.91
C VAL A 107 18.97 3.42 15.08
N LYS A 108 19.71 2.40 14.64
CA LYS A 108 20.81 2.54 13.69
C LYS A 108 20.94 1.27 12.86
N ALA A 109 21.32 1.43 11.60
CA ALA A 109 21.53 0.30 10.69
C ALA A 109 22.49 -0.75 11.31
N ASN A 110 22.06 -2.01 11.31
CA ASN A 110 22.79 -3.16 11.86
C ASN A 110 23.15 -3.06 13.35
N VAL A 111 22.47 -2.21 14.13
CA VAL A 111 22.63 -2.12 15.58
C VAL A 111 21.37 -2.67 16.23
N TYR A 112 21.47 -3.84 16.86
CA TYR A 112 20.32 -4.52 17.48
C TYR A 112 20.76 -5.51 18.55
N ALA A 113 19.81 -5.90 19.40
CA ALA A 113 19.93 -6.99 20.36
C ALA A 113 18.88 -8.06 20.06
N SER A 114 19.25 -9.34 20.14
CA SER A 114 18.36 -10.42 19.75
C SER A 114 18.71 -11.75 20.42
N PHE A 115 17.76 -12.68 20.39
CA PHE A 115 18.04 -14.09 20.56
C PHE A 115 17.37 -14.90 19.45
N PHE A 116 17.91 -16.07 19.13
CA PHE A 116 17.40 -16.89 18.03
C PHE A 116 17.70 -18.37 18.21
N GLN A 117 16.88 -19.20 17.57
CA GLN A 117 17.14 -20.62 17.37
C GLN A 117 17.43 -20.86 15.88
N PRO A 118 18.66 -21.26 15.52
CA PRO A 118 19.02 -21.53 14.13
C PRO A 118 18.61 -22.94 13.70
N ASP A 119 18.68 -23.18 12.39
CA ASP A 119 18.61 -24.52 11.78
C ASP A 119 17.36 -25.34 12.13
N ILE A 120 16.22 -24.68 12.40
CA ILE A 120 14.95 -25.38 12.64
C ILE A 120 14.48 -25.99 11.32
N ALA A 121 14.30 -27.32 11.29
CA ALA A 121 13.91 -28.04 10.09
C ALA A 121 12.48 -27.68 9.65
N VAL A 122 12.33 -27.30 8.38
CA VAL A 122 11.04 -26.95 7.78
C VAL A 122 10.91 -27.54 6.37
N GLU A 123 9.68 -27.70 5.90
CA GLU A 123 9.37 -28.05 4.52
C GLU A 123 9.32 -26.77 3.67
N ALA A 124 9.81 -26.83 2.43
CA ALA A 124 9.65 -25.76 1.47
C ALA A 124 8.17 -25.55 1.13
N GLU A 125 7.81 -24.32 0.74
CA GLU A 125 6.46 -23.96 0.28
C GLU A 125 5.36 -24.41 1.27
N THR A 126 5.64 -24.30 2.56
CA THR A 126 4.76 -24.68 3.66
C THR A 126 4.54 -23.49 4.59
N THR A 127 3.30 -23.28 4.99
CA THR A 127 2.94 -22.26 5.98
C THR A 127 3.14 -22.81 7.37
N TYR A 128 3.84 -22.01 8.19
CA TYR A 128 4.06 -22.24 9.60
C TYR A 128 3.50 -21.08 10.42
N GLU A 129 3.12 -21.40 11.65
CA GLU A 129 2.62 -20.47 12.64
C GLU A 129 3.59 -20.45 13.83
N VAL A 130 4.03 -19.25 14.20
CA VAL A 130 4.78 -18.97 15.42
C VAL A 130 3.79 -18.42 16.43
N SER A 131 3.72 -19.03 17.60
CA SER A 131 2.95 -18.55 18.74
C SER A 131 3.88 -18.35 19.93
N PHE A 132 3.74 -17.27 20.67
CA PHE A 132 4.54 -16.99 21.87
C PHE A 132 3.82 -16.00 22.77
N TYR A 133 4.24 -15.90 24.02
CA TYR A 133 3.85 -14.82 24.91
C TYR A 133 4.97 -13.78 24.97
N ALA A 134 4.60 -12.51 25.04
CA ALA A 134 5.56 -11.45 25.29
C ALA A 134 5.02 -10.37 26.22
N ARG A 135 5.96 -9.72 26.91
CA ARG A 135 5.75 -8.57 27.79
C ARG A 135 6.74 -7.47 27.41
N GLY A 136 6.29 -6.22 27.46
CA GLY A 136 7.09 -5.04 27.13
C GLY A 136 7.11 -4.02 28.26
N LEU A 137 8.28 -3.45 28.51
CA LEU A 137 8.52 -2.26 29.31
C LEU A 137 9.32 -1.29 28.45
N HIS A 138 8.67 -0.19 28.05
CA HIS A 138 9.19 0.75 27.07
C HIS A 138 9.78 0.05 25.84
N ALA A 139 9.15 -1.03 25.39
CA ALA A 139 9.64 -1.83 24.28
C ALA A 139 9.47 -1.06 22.96
N GLN A 140 10.56 -0.88 22.21
CA GLN A 140 10.55 -0.15 20.94
C GLN A 140 11.07 -1.04 19.83
N ARG A 141 10.32 -1.06 18.72
CA ARG A 141 10.65 -1.78 17.49
C ARG A 141 11.11 -3.23 17.72
N CYS A 142 10.49 -3.90 18.69
CA CYS A 142 10.70 -5.33 18.90
C CYS A 142 10.03 -6.12 17.77
N PHE A 143 10.65 -7.20 17.31
CA PHE A 143 10.12 -8.03 16.22
C PHE A 143 10.43 -9.50 16.40
N VAL A 144 9.60 -10.34 15.78
CA VAL A 144 9.92 -11.74 15.47
C VAL A 144 10.27 -11.85 13.99
N SER A 145 11.25 -12.68 13.63
CA SER A 145 11.58 -12.96 12.24
C SER A 145 11.90 -14.41 11.95
N ALA A 146 11.60 -14.82 10.72
CA ALA A 146 11.90 -16.13 10.15
C ALA A 146 12.85 -15.93 8.97
N GLY A 147 14.14 -16.22 9.17
CA GLY A 147 15.17 -16.20 8.12
C GLY A 147 15.37 -17.58 7.50
N PHE A 148 15.41 -17.67 6.17
CA PHE A 148 15.45 -18.96 5.46
C PHE A 148 16.85 -19.29 4.92
N ASP A 149 17.24 -20.57 4.95
CA ASP A 149 18.51 -21.06 4.39
C ASP A 149 18.63 -20.84 2.88
N SER A 150 17.51 -20.87 2.17
CA SER A 150 17.42 -20.51 0.75
C SER A 150 17.51 -18.99 0.48
N GLY A 151 17.59 -18.17 1.53
CA GLY A 151 17.60 -16.71 1.45
C GLY A 151 16.25 -16.04 1.71
N GLY A 152 16.31 -14.80 2.18
CA GLY A 152 15.15 -14.00 2.58
C GLY A 152 14.82 -14.09 4.07
N GLU A 153 14.09 -13.09 4.57
CA GLU A 153 13.60 -13.02 5.94
C GLU A 153 12.15 -12.50 5.93
N ARG A 154 11.27 -13.12 6.72
CA ARG A 154 9.96 -12.54 7.07
C ARG A 154 10.08 -11.93 8.46
N ARG A 155 9.94 -10.61 8.56
CA ARG A 155 9.91 -9.87 9.83
C ARG A 155 8.49 -9.43 10.16
N LEU A 156 8.14 -9.46 11.45
CA LEU A 156 6.88 -8.99 11.99
C LEU A 156 7.17 -8.16 13.26
N TYR A 157 6.96 -6.86 13.17
CA TYR A 157 7.07 -5.96 14.31
C TYR A 157 5.93 -6.17 15.29
N LEU A 158 6.26 -6.14 16.58
CA LEU A 158 5.36 -6.42 17.70
C LEU A 158 4.84 -5.11 18.32
N ALA A 159 4.05 -5.22 19.38
CA ALA A 159 3.60 -4.04 20.11
C ALA A 159 4.77 -3.24 20.66
N GLN A 160 4.54 -1.92 20.72
CA GLN A 160 5.46 -0.95 21.28
C GLN A 160 4.91 -0.40 22.60
N GLY A 161 5.81 0.07 23.46
CA GLY A 161 5.51 0.63 24.77
C GLY A 161 5.36 -0.44 25.86
N ASP A 162 4.51 -0.12 26.84
CA ASP A 162 4.28 -0.96 28.01
C ASP A 162 3.10 -1.89 27.76
N PHE A 163 3.31 -3.19 27.93
CA PHE A 163 2.25 -4.18 27.87
C PHE A 163 2.60 -5.38 28.74
N ASP A 164 1.59 -5.91 29.44
CA ASP A 164 1.75 -7.13 30.20
C ASP A 164 1.78 -8.36 29.29
N TRP A 165 2.07 -9.53 29.87
CA TRP A 165 2.08 -10.81 29.17
C TRP A 165 0.81 -11.00 28.35
N ARG A 166 0.99 -11.15 27.03
CA ARG A 166 -0.10 -11.40 26.10
C ARG A 166 0.37 -12.31 24.95
N PRO A 167 -0.55 -13.07 24.34
CA PRO A 167 -0.20 -13.95 23.24
C PRO A 167 0.04 -13.16 21.94
N PHE A 168 0.96 -13.67 21.14
CA PHE A 168 1.23 -13.26 19.77
C PHE A 168 1.18 -14.49 18.88
N VAL A 169 0.56 -14.34 17.71
CA VAL A 169 0.48 -15.40 16.69
C VAL A 169 0.84 -14.79 15.34
N CYS A 170 1.78 -15.42 14.66
CA CYS A 170 2.38 -14.91 13.45
C CYS A 170 2.53 -16.04 12.43
N ALA A 171 2.08 -15.84 11.20
CA ALA A 171 2.27 -16.83 10.14
C ALA A 171 3.38 -16.41 9.18
N PHE A 172 4.21 -17.37 8.77
CA PHE A 172 5.11 -17.21 7.63
C PHE A 172 4.96 -18.40 6.69
N THR A 173 5.43 -18.24 5.46
CA THR A 173 5.41 -19.31 4.47
C THR A 173 6.80 -19.46 3.91
N THR A 174 7.34 -20.67 3.97
CA THR A 174 8.69 -20.95 3.54
C THR A 174 8.81 -20.80 2.03
N PRO A 175 9.89 -20.16 1.53
CA PRO A 175 10.12 -20.03 0.10
C PRO A 175 10.48 -21.39 -0.53
N LYS A 176 10.52 -21.42 -1.86
CA LYS A 176 10.94 -22.61 -2.61
C LYS A 176 12.38 -22.98 -2.25
N GLY A 177 12.60 -24.27 -1.94
CA GLY A 177 13.91 -24.81 -1.61
C GLY A 177 14.36 -24.58 -0.17
N ALA A 178 13.58 -23.87 0.65
CA ALA A 178 13.88 -23.75 2.07
C ALA A 178 13.78 -25.11 2.76
N SER A 179 14.80 -25.45 3.55
CA SER A 179 14.82 -26.65 4.38
C SER A 179 15.03 -26.34 5.85
N ARG A 180 15.48 -25.10 6.15
CA ARG A 180 15.73 -24.63 7.50
C ARG A 180 15.29 -23.19 7.68
N VAL A 181 14.83 -22.89 8.88
CA VAL A 181 14.50 -21.53 9.31
C VAL A 181 15.27 -21.17 10.58
N THR A 182 15.72 -19.92 10.63
CA THR A 182 16.18 -19.27 11.86
C THR A 182 15.05 -18.43 12.41
N LEU A 183 14.53 -18.78 13.58
CA LEU A 183 13.53 -18.00 14.29
C LEU A 183 14.24 -17.04 15.25
N ARG A 184 14.05 -15.73 15.07
CA ARG A 184 14.72 -14.68 15.84
C ARG A 184 13.71 -13.75 16.49
N PHE A 185 14.03 -13.30 17.70
CA PHE A 185 13.36 -12.22 18.40
C PHE A 185 14.37 -11.13 18.67
N ALA A 186 14.02 -9.87 18.41
CA ALA A 186 15.00 -8.78 18.45
C ALA A 186 14.38 -7.44 18.85
N SER A 187 15.24 -6.51 19.27
CA SER A 187 14.98 -5.08 19.47
C SER A 187 16.03 -4.28 18.70
N ASP A 188 15.61 -3.45 17.74
CA ASP A 188 16.50 -2.56 16.98
C ASP A 188 16.41 -1.07 17.42
N ASP A 189 15.77 -0.83 18.57
CA ASP A 189 15.66 0.49 19.22
C ASP A 189 15.72 0.36 20.76
N THR A 190 15.66 1.50 21.44
CA THR A 190 15.72 1.60 22.90
C THR A 190 14.55 0.88 23.57
N THR A 191 14.84 -0.21 24.27
CA THR A 191 13.91 -1.09 24.97
C THR A 191 14.42 -1.32 26.39
N GLU A 192 13.67 -0.88 27.40
CA GLU A 192 14.05 -1.12 28.81
C GLU A 192 13.84 -2.57 29.24
N GLY A 193 12.84 -3.24 28.65
CA GLY A 193 12.65 -4.67 28.82
C GLY A 193 11.68 -5.24 27.79
N PHE A 194 12.10 -6.31 27.13
CA PHE A 194 11.25 -7.13 26.28
C PHE A 194 11.44 -8.59 26.66
N TRP A 195 10.40 -9.20 27.19
CA TRP A 195 10.41 -10.60 27.64
C TRP A 195 9.60 -11.45 26.68
N VAL A 196 10.11 -12.64 26.38
CA VAL A 196 9.45 -13.63 25.52
C VAL A 196 9.43 -14.97 26.24
N ASP A 197 8.32 -15.69 26.13
CA ASP A 197 8.10 -17.00 26.74
C ASP A 197 7.18 -17.89 25.87
N ASP A 198 7.15 -19.20 26.17
CA ASP A 198 6.26 -20.20 25.56
C ASP A 198 6.29 -20.22 24.02
N VAL A 199 7.48 -20.26 23.43
CA VAL A 199 7.65 -20.16 21.97
C VAL A 199 7.35 -21.48 21.28
N SER A 200 6.32 -21.48 20.45
CA SER A 200 5.95 -22.63 19.61
C SER A 200 6.04 -22.24 18.13
N LEU A 201 6.61 -23.14 17.32
CA LEU A 201 6.55 -23.10 15.86
C LEU A 201 5.89 -24.39 15.40
N ARG A 202 4.82 -24.27 14.60
CA ARG A 202 4.07 -25.43 14.10
C ARG A 202 3.72 -25.25 12.64
N ARG A 203 3.55 -26.36 11.92
CA ARG A 203 2.93 -26.33 10.60
C ARG A 203 1.49 -25.85 10.76
N SER A 204 1.07 -24.86 9.98
CA SER A 204 -0.29 -24.35 10.05
C SER A 204 -1.28 -25.30 9.36
N ASP A 205 -2.48 -25.44 9.91
CA ASP A 205 -3.56 -26.18 9.25
C ASP A 205 -4.00 -25.51 7.94
N LYS A 206 -3.88 -24.18 7.88
CA LYS A 206 -4.16 -23.39 6.68
C LYS A 206 -2.86 -23.11 5.94
N GLN A 207 -2.76 -23.65 4.73
CA GLN A 207 -1.61 -23.45 3.85
C GLN A 207 -1.85 -22.28 2.90
N TRP A 208 -0.84 -21.42 2.77
CA TRP A 208 -0.81 -20.22 1.93
C TRP A 208 0.31 -20.26 0.88
N ALA A 209 0.76 -21.46 0.53
CA ALA A 209 1.66 -21.73 -0.58
C ALA A 209 1.04 -22.80 -1.49
N ASN A 210 1.55 -22.87 -2.72
CA ASN A 210 1.06 -23.78 -3.74
C ASN A 210 -0.46 -23.69 -3.97
N LEU A 211 -1.01 -22.49 -3.80
CA LEU A 211 -2.43 -22.22 -3.98
C LEU A 211 -2.82 -22.40 -5.45
N SER A 212 -4.05 -22.86 -5.67
CA SER A 212 -4.70 -22.74 -6.98
C SER A 212 -5.30 -21.34 -7.11
N GLU A 213 -5.17 -20.71 -8.28
CA GLU A 213 -5.79 -19.39 -8.48
C GLU A 213 -7.32 -19.51 -8.46
N TYR A 214 -7.98 -18.69 -7.64
CA TYR A 214 -9.41 -18.46 -7.79
C TYR A 214 -9.69 -17.74 -9.11
N ARG A 215 -10.52 -18.32 -9.97
CA ARG A 215 -10.80 -17.76 -11.29
C ARG A 215 -12.28 -17.57 -11.51
N GLU A 216 -12.60 -16.37 -11.96
CA GLU A 216 -13.92 -16.04 -12.48
C GLU A 216 -13.81 -15.13 -13.70
N LYS A 217 -14.84 -15.11 -14.53
CA LYS A 217 -14.88 -14.26 -15.71
C LYS A 217 -15.06 -12.80 -15.28
N ARG A 218 -14.08 -11.96 -15.61
CA ARG A 218 -14.20 -10.51 -15.41
C ARG A 218 -15.43 -9.94 -16.14
N PRO A 219 -16.34 -9.22 -15.47
CA PRO A 219 -17.56 -8.70 -16.09
C PRO A 219 -17.35 -7.41 -16.90
N PHE A 220 -16.11 -6.91 -17.00
CA PHE A 220 -15.74 -5.68 -17.72
C PHE A 220 -14.40 -5.86 -18.47
N SER A 221 -14.13 -5.01 -19.46
CA SER A 221 -12.99 -5.16 -20.39
C SER A 221 -11.64 -4.63 -19.86
N GLY A 222 -11.69 -3.64 -18.96
CA GLY A 222 -10.54 -3.01 -18.32
C GLY A 222 -10.01 -3.77 -17.11
N VAL A 223 -9.15 -3.13 -16.32
CA VAL A 223 -8.76 -3.59 -14.97
C VAL A 223 -9.68 -3.03 -13.90
N PHE A 224 -10.40 -1.95 -14.20
CA PHE A 224 -11.40 -1.33 -13.33
C PHE A 224 -12.81 -1.44 -13.92
N PRO A 225 -13.86 -1.66 -13.09
CA PRO A 225 -15.23 -1.44 -13.50
C PRO A 225 -15.47 0.04 -13.77
N ARG A 226 -16.40 0.37 -14.67
CA ARG A 226 -16.67 1.75 -15.06
C ARG A 226 -18.17 1.92 -15.26
N PRO A 227 -18.75 3.10 -15.03
CA PRO A 227 -20.16 3.31 -15.32
C PRO A 227 -20.41 3.06 -16.81
N ALA A 228 -21.53 2.39 -17.11
CA ALA A 228 -21.91 2.04 -18.47
C ALA A 228 -22.37 3.27 -19.28
N LYS A 229 -22.93 4.27 -18.59
CA LYS A 229 -23.43 5.51 -19.18
C LYS A 229 -22.44 6.65 -18.99
N GLN A 230 -22.42 7.58 -19.94
CA GLN A 230 -21.72 8.85 -19.80
C GLN A 230 -22.38 9.73 -18.73
N PRO A 231 -21.65 10.73 -18.18
CA PRO A 231 -22.21 11.69 -17.25
C PRO A 231 -23.49 12.36 -17.77
N ALA A 232 -24.42 12.66 -16.87
CA ALA A 232 -25.65 13.36 -17.17
C ALA A 232 -25.41 14.84 -17.52
N ILE A 233 -26.38 15.43 -18.22
CA ILE A 233 -26.36 16.79 -18.70
C ILE A 233 -27.69 17.44 -18.30
N PRO A 234 -27.71 18.42 -17.36
CA PRO A 234 -26.58 18.90 -16.55
C PRO A 234 -26.11 17.93 -15.46
N LEU A 235 -24.90 18.14 -14.95
CA LEU A 235 -24.45 17.50 -13.70
C LEU A 235 -24.98 18.26 -12.48
N ILE A 236 -25.39 17.52 -11.45
CA ILE A 236 -25.66 18.09 -10.13
C ILE A 236 -24.31 18.23 -9.41
N VAL A 237 -24.03 19.42 -8.88
CA VAL A 237 -22.78 19.74 -8.20
C VAL A 237 -23.06 20.12 -6.75
N TYR A 238 -22.33 19.53 -5.83
CA TYR A 238 -22.37 19.85 -4.41
C TYR A 238 -20.97 20.14 -3.87
N ASP A 239 -20.78 21.27 -3.20
CA ASP A 239 -19.52 21.61 -2.56
C ASP A 239 -19.55 21.17 -1.10
N CYS A 240 -18.84 20.08 -0.80
CA CYS A 240 -18.68 19.53 0.54
C CYS A 240 -17.30 19.86 1.14
N SER A 241 -16.49 20.69 0.49
CA SER A 241 -15.10 20.96 0.88
C SER A 241 -14.95 21.61 2.27
N LYS A 242 -16.03 22.25 2.76
CA LYS A 242 -16.08 22.91 4.08
C LYS A 242 -17.01 22.21 5.06
N ASP A 243 -17.66 21.14 4.65
CA ASP A 243 -18.56 20.40 5.51
C ASP A 243 -17.81 19.57 6.56
N PRO A 244 -18.46 19.20 7.68
CA PRO A 244 -17.92 18.20 8.59
C PRO A 244 -17.59 16.88 7.88
N GLY A 245 -16.56 16.17 8.35
CA GLY A 245 -16.12 14.90 7.76
C GLY A 245 -17.24 13.85 7.62
N ASP A 246 -18.17 13.81 8.58
CA ASP A 246 -19.34 12.94 8.50
C ASP A 246 -20.23 13.23 7.28
N ILE A 247 -20.47 14.52 6.99
CA ILE A 247 -21.24 14.94 5.81
C ILE A 247 -20.47 14.63 4.52
N GLN A 248 -19.15 14.84 4.51
CA GLN A 248 -18.31 14.46 3.36
C GLN A 248 -18.39 12.95 3.08
N ARG A 249 -18.34 12.10 4.12
CA ARG A 249 -18.52 10.64 3.98
C ARG A 249 -19.91 10.26 3.49
N LEU A 250 -20.96 10.87 4.05
CA LEU A 250 -22.34 10.69 3.61
C LEU A 250 -22.51 11.09 2.13
N ALA A 251 -21.94 12.23 1.73
CA ALA A 251 -21.98 12.72 0.36
C ALA A 251 -21.23 11.82 -0.62
N ALA A 252 -20.05 11.32 -0.25
CA ALA A 252 -19.29 10.39 -1.09
C ALA A 252 -20.05 9.08 -1.33
N VAL A 253 -20.65 8.47 -0.29
CA VAL A 253 -21.45 7.25 -0.48
C VAL A 253 -22.74 7.53 -1.26
N LEU A 254 -23.40 8.67 -1.01
CA LEU A 254 -24.54 9.12 -1.82
C LEU A 254 -24.16 9.24 -3.30
N GLN A 255 -23.01 9.84 -3.61
CA GLN A 255 -22.48 9.93 -4.96
C GLN A 255 -22.33 8.55 -5.59
N GLY A 256 -21.79 7.57 -4.86
CA GLY A 256 -21.68 6.20 -5.35
C GLY A 256 -23.03 5.56 -5.71
N ILE A 257 -24.00 5.65 -4.79
CA ILE A 257 -25.36 5.10 -4.98
C ILE A 257 -26.04 5.73 -6.22
N VAL A 258 -25.94 7.05 -6.35
CA VAL A 258 -26.55 7.81 -7.46
C VAL A 258 -25.84 7.51 -8.79
N ASN A 259 -24.51 7.49 -8.79
CA ASN A 259 -23.71 7.47 -10.02
C ASN A 259 -23.56 6.09 -10.65
N ARG A 260 -23.75 4.99 -9.90
CA ARG A 260 -23.64 3.63 -10.46
C ARG A 260 -24.62 3.36 -11.61
N ARG A 261 -25.80 4.00 -11.62
CA ARG A 261 -26.80 3.90 -12.71
C ARG A 261 -26.41 4.79 -13.90
N GLN A 262 -26.07 6.03 -13.58
CA GLN A 262 -25.55 7.05 -14.49
C GLN A 262 -24.90 8.13 -13.62
N PRO A 263 -23.67 8.55 -13.91
CA PRO A 263 -23.03 9.63 -13.17
C PRO A 263 -23.86 10.92 -13.30
N ARG A 264 -24.39 11.40 -12.18
CA ARG A 264 -25.27 12.57 -12.07
C ARG A 264 -24.80 13.55 -11.00
N LEU A 265 -24.08 13.08 -9.99
CA LEU A 265 -23.58 13.88 -8.88
C LEU A 265 -22.06 14.03 -8.97
N TYR A 266 -21.59 15.27 -8.89
CA TYR A 266 -20.19 15.65 -8.76
C TYR A 266 -19.99 16.41 -7.44
N LEU A 267 -18.94 16.07 -6.70
CA LEU A 267 -18.62 16.69 -5.42
C LEU A 267 -17.39 17.59 -5.58
N VAL A 268 -17.44 18.79 -5.01
CA VAL A 268 -16.24 19.60 -4.78
C VAL A 268 -15.74 19.24 -3.38
N ASN A 269 -14.68 18.43 -3.32
CA ASN A 269 -14.10 17.90 -2.09
C ASN A 269 -13.01 18.83 -1.54
N ALA A 270 -12.62 18.61 -0.29
CA ALA A 270 -11.42 19.20 0.27
C ALA A 270 -10.18 18.51 -0.34
N THR A 271 -9.64 19.08 -1.43
CA THR A 271 -8.45 18.57 -2.12
C THR A 271 -7.16 19.21 -1.60
N ASN A 272 -6.02 18.56 -1.87
CA ASN A 272 -4.70 19.14 -1.65
C ASN A 272 -3.85 19.01 -2.94
N PRO A 273 -3.57 20.11 -3.66
CA PRO A 273 -3.94 21.50 -3.35
C PRO A 273 -5.46 21.76 -3.43
N ALA A 274 -5.95 22.78 -2.72
CA ALA A 274 -7.38 23.10 -2.64
C ALA A 274 -7.96 23.55 -4.00
N GLY A 275 -9.24 23.23 -4.23
CA GLY A 275 -10.01 23.71 -5.39
C GLY A 275 -9.78 22.94 -6.70
N TYR A 276 -9.06 21.82 -6.66
CA TYR A 276 -8.73 21.07 -7.89
C TYR A 276 -9.94 20.35 -8.49
N ASP A 277 -10.95 20.01 -7.69
CA ASP A 277 -12.20 19.48 -8.22
C ASP A 277 -12.91 20.49 -9.13
N GLU A 278 -12.83 21.79 -8.84
CA GLU A 278 -13.38 22.84 -9.72
C GLU A 278 -12.57 22.96 -11.02
N VAL A 279 -11.25 22.83 -10.94
CA VAL A 279 -10.37 22.83 -12.12
C VAL A 279 -10.72 21.66 -13.05
N TRP A 280 -10.91 20.47 -12.48
CA TRP A 280 -11.27 19.30 -13.26
C TRP A 280 -12.69 19.38 -13.82
N LEU A 281 -13.65 19.92 -13.06
CA LEU A 281 -15.00 20.18 -13.56
C LEU A 281 -14.98 21.17 -14.75
N ALA A 282 -14.19 22.23 -14.65
CA ALA A 282 -14.00 23.19 -15.74
C ALA A 282 -13.39 22.52 -16.99
N TRP A 283 -12.38 21.68 -16.82
CA TRP A 283 -11.79 20.91 -17.92
C TRP A 283 -12.80 19.96 -18.57
N LEU A 284 -13.58 19.22 -17.78
CA LEU A 284 -14.63 18.33 -18.31
C LEU A 284 -15.68 19.10 -19.12
N ARG A 285 -16.00 20.34 -18.72
CA ARG A 285 -16.91 21.25 -19.45
C ARG A 285 -16.28 21.77 -20.73
N GLU A 286 -15.03 22.23 -20.68
CA GLU A 286 -14.29 22.74 -21.85
C GLU A 286 -14.19 21.68 -22.95
N ARG A 287 -13.92 20.42 -22.57
CA ARG A 287 -13.87 19.27 -23.50
C ARG A 287 -15.24 18.78 -23.95
N GLY A 288 -16.32 19.32 -23.39
CA GLY A 288 -17.69 18.97 -23.73
C GLY A 288 -18.13 17.59 -23.23
N TYR A 289 -17.39 16.99 -22.29
CA TYR A 289 -17.81 15.74 -21.63
C TYR A 289 -18.95 15.94 -20.64
N VAL A 290 -19.06 17.15 -20.11
CA VAL A 290 -20.17 17.61 -19.27
C VAL A 290 -20.70 18.91 -19.87
N ARG A 291 -22.01 19.12 -19.82
CA ARG A 291 -22.64 20.37 -20.28
C ARG A 291 -23.59 20.90 -19.20
N GLY A 292 -23.32 22.10 -18.70
CA GLY A 292 -24.11 22.71 -17.63
C GLY A 292 -23.94 22.05 -16.27
N GLU A 293 -24.28 22.80 -15.22
CA GLU A 293 -24.26 22.33 -13.82
C GLU A 293 -25.47 22.89 -13.06
N ASP A 294 -26.04 22.07 -12.17
CA ASP A 294 -27.06 22.44 -11.19
C ASP A 294 -26.41 22.38 -9.80
N ARG A 295 -26.05 23.54 -9.24
CA ARG A 295 -25.38 23.63 -7.93
C ARG A 295 -26.39 23.61 -6.80
N ILE A 296 -26.27 22.60 -5.92
CA ILE A 296 -27.12 22.46 -4.74
C ILE A 296 -26.39 23.06 -3.54
N PRO A 297 -27.03 23.93 -2.74
CA PRO A 297 -26.31 24.72 -1.73
C PRO A 297 -26.11 24.03 -0.38
N SER A 298 -26.75 22.87 -0.13
CA SER A 298 -26.62 22.16 1.15
C SER A 298 -26.89 20.66 1.03
N PHE A 299 -26.28 19.88 1.92
CA PHE A 299 -26.48 18.42 1.97
C PHE A 299 -27.95 18.01 2.17
N PRO A 300 -28.78 18.64 3.05
CA PRO A 300 -30.19 18.27 3.18
C PRO A 300 -30.99 18.41 1.88
N LEU A 301 -30.73 19.46 1.08
CA LEU A 301 -31.39 19.65 -0.23
C LEU A 301 -30.89 18.64 -1.26
N LEU A 302 -29.59 18.30 -1.22
CA LEU A 302 -29.02 17.25 -2.05
C LEU A 302 -29.67 15.89 -1.73
N LEU A 303 -29.81 15.58 -0.44
CA LEU A 303 -30.45 14.36 0.03
C LEU A 303 -31.93 14.33 -0.37
N GLU A 304 -32.65 15.44 -0.29
CA GLU A 304 -34.04 15.54 -0.76
C GLU A 304 -34.13 15.23 -2.26
N ARG A 305 -33.23 15.80 -3.08
CA ARG A 305 -33.17 15.55 -4.53
C ARG A 305 -33.05 14.06 -4.88
N PHE A 306 -32.34 13.29 -4.06
CA PHE A 306 -32.09 11.86 -4.28
C PHE A 306 -32.81 10.93 -3.29
N ARG A 307 -33.79 11.43 -2.53
CA ARG A 307 -34.44 10.66 -1.46
C ARG A 307 -35.08 9.35 -1.94
N GLY A 308 -35.63 9.34 -3.15
CA GLY A 308 -36.21 8.14 -3.76
C GLY A 308 -35.20 7.04 -4.13
N GLU A 309 -33.89 7.32 -4.06
CA GLU A 309 -32.82 6.36 -4.33
C GLU A 309 -32.13 5.86 -3.06
N ILE A 310 -32.54 6.36 -1.88
CA ILE A 310 -31.94 6.07 -0.58
C ILE A 310 -32.95 5.36 0.32
N ALA A 311 -32.59 4.16 0.77
CA ALA A 311 -33.41 3.35 1.68
C ALA A 311 -33.39 3.87 3.12
N GLY A 312 -32.31 4.53 3.54
CA GLY A 312 -32.16 5.08 4.88
C GLY A 312 -30.70 5.19 5.32
N ALA A 313 -30.43 4.95 6.60
CA ALA A 313 -29.09 4.99 7.19
C ALA A 313 -28.63 3.61 7.71
N VAL A 314 -27.33 3.34 7.57
CA VAL A 314 -26.63 2.30 8.34
C VAL A 314 -25.86 3.00 9.44
N VAL A 315 -26.27 2.77 10.69
CA VAL A 315 -25.67 3.41 11.86
C VAL A 315 -24.40 2.66 12.26
N PHE A 316 -23.26 3.35 12.27
CA PHE A 316 -21.97 2.77 12.70
C PHE A 316 -21.62 3.17 14.14
N ASP A 317 -20.61 2.49 14.69
CA ASP A 317 -20.03 2.77 16.01
C ASP A 317 -18.68 3.50 15.86
N PRO A 318 -18.59 4.80 16.21
CA PRO A 318 -17.32 5.52 16.18
C PRO A 318 -16.25 4.92 17.10
N GLY A 319 -16.63 4.12 18.09
CA GLY A 319 -15.70 3.45 19.01
C GLY A 319 -15.10 2.15 18.47
N LEU A 320 -15.59 1.64 17.34
CA LEU A 320 -15.06 0.46 16.66
C LEU A 320 -14.87 0.80 15.16
N PRO A 321 -13.68 1.26 14.74
CA PRO A 321 -13.42 1.81 13.41
C PRO A 321 -13.87 0.92 12.25
N GLY A 322 -13.75 -0.40 12.38
CA GLY A 322 -14.20 -1.38 11.37
C GLY A 322 -15.68 -1.26 11.02
N THR A 323 -16.53 -0.75 11.92
CA THR A 323 -17.95 -0.53 11.65
C THR A 323 -18.20 0.63 10.67
N ILE A 324 -17.30 1.61 10.59
CA ILE A 324 -17.38 2.71 9.62
C ILE A 324 -17.23 2.15 8.21
N GLN A 325 -16.25 1.27 8.00
CA GLN A 325 -16.04 0.58 6.73
C GLN A 325 -17.21 -0.36 6.42
N ALA A 326 -17.70 -1.11 7.40
CA ALA A 326 -18.87 -1.98 7.24
C ALA A 326 -20.10 -1.18 6.80
N ALA A 327 -20.36 -0.02 7.42
CA ALA A 327 -21.47 0.85 7.03
C ALA A 327 -21.31 1.43 5.62
N CYS A 328 -20.10 1.77 5.19
CA CYS A 328 -19.85 2.24 3.83
C CYS A 328 -20.10 1.13 2.79
N MET A 329 -19.63 -0.10 3.05
CA MET A 329 -19.87 -1.26 2.19
C MET A 329 -21.35 -1.60 2.10
N LEU A 330 -22.03 -1.70 3.25
CA LEU A 330 -23.48 -1.90 3.31
C LEU A 330 -24.24 -0.77 2.65
N GLY A 331 -23.70 0.45 2.64
CA GLY A 331 -24.33 1.59 2.00
C GLY A 331 -24.46 1.44 0.48
N GLY A 332 -23.43 0.93 -0.20
CA GLY A 332 -23.51 0.60 -1.63
C GLY A 332 -24.47 -0.56 -1.92
N ILE A 333 -24.46 -1.57 -1.04
CA ILE A 333 -25.26 -2.79 -1.14
C ILE A 333 -26.75 -2.50 -0.94
N GLU A 334 -27.11 -1.81 0.16
CA GLU A 334 -28.49 -1.59 0.63
C GLU A 334 -29.06 -0.22 0.24
N ASN A 335 -28.30 0.60 -0.49
CA ASN A 335 -28.66 1.98 -0.84
C ASN A 335 -28.94 2.84 0.39
N ALA A 336 -28.11 2.68 1.41
CA ALA A 336 -28.24 3.38 2.68
C ALA A 336 -26.98 4.21 2.97
N LEU A 337 -27.14 5.29 3.72
CA LEU A 337 -26.02 6.19 3.99
C LEU A 337 -25.33 5.83 5.32
N PRO A 338 -23.99 5.79 5.38
CA PRO A 338 -23.26 5.51 6.63
C PRO A 338 -23.29 6.72 7.55
N ALA A 339 -24.07 6.63 8.64
CA ALA A 339 -24.32 7.74 9.55
C ALA A 339 -24.00 7.37 10.99
N THR A 340 -23.73 8.36 11.84
CA THR A 340 -23.94 8.18 13.27
C THR A 340 -25.44 8.23 13.57
N VAL A 341 -25.86 7.88 14.79
CA VAL A 341 -27.27 7.98 15.18
C VAL A 341 -27.75 9.43 15.13
N GLU A 342 -26.92 10.38 15.54
CA GLU A 342 -27.23 11.81 15.55
C GLU A 342 -27.47 12.33 14.12
N TRP A 343 -26.64 11.91 13.16
CA TRP A 343 -26.84 12.30 11.76
C TRP A 343 -28.03 11.62 11.10
N ALA A 344 -28.31 10.35 11.44
CA ALA A 344 -29.51 9.67 10.96
C ALA A 344 -30.78 10.40 11.42
N GLU A 345 -30.82 10.81 12.70
CA GLU A 345 -31.92 11.60 13.27
C GLU A 345 -32.01 12.99 12.63
N ALA A 346 -30.91 13.74 12.57
CA ALA A 346 -30.87 15.09 12.03
C ALA A 346 -31.32 15.16 10.56
N LEU A 347 -30.97 14.15 9.75
CA LEU A 347 -31.32 14.05 8.33
C LEU A 347 -32.66 13.31 8.08
N ARG A 348 -33.34 12.89 9.14
CA ARG A 348 -34.59 12.12 9.10
C ARG A 348 -34.47 10.91 8.17
N LEU A 349 -33.41 10.14 8.37
CA LEU A 349 -33.16 8.88 7.68
C LEU A 349 -33.69 7.74 8.54
N PRO A 350 -34.55 6.84 8.01
CA PRO A 350 -34.90 5.63 8.74
C PRO A 350 -33.64 4.77 8.93
N VAL A 351 -33.45 4.21 10.12
CA VAL A 351 -32.34 3.29 10.39
C VAL A 351 -32.66 1.94 9.75
N VAL A 352 -31.90 1.59 8.70
CA VAL A 352 -32.01 0.30 7.98
C VAL A 352 -31.26 -0.78 8.74
N MET A 353 -30.08 -0.44 9.27
CA MET A 353 -29.26 -1.33 10.10
C MET A 353 -28.53 -0.51 11.17
N ASP A 354 -28.39 -1.08 12.37
CA ASP A 354 -27.60 -0.52 13.47
C ASP A 354 -26.46 -1.47 13.79
N LEU A 355 -25.23 -1.03 13.57
CA LEU A 355 -24.00 -1.82 13.72
C LEU A 355 -23.40 -1.73 15.13
N ARG A 356 -23.93 -0.84 15.98
CA ARG A 356 -23.36 -0.60 17.32
C ARG A 356 -23.47 -1.84 18.20
N GLY A 357 -22.39 -2.15 18.90
CA GLY A 357 -22.31 -3.29 19.83
C GLY A 357 -22.47 -4.67 19.18
N ARG A 358 -22.41 -4.80 17.84
CA ARG A 358 -22.51 -6.10 17.16
C ARG A 358 -21.22 -6.91 17.20
N TRP A 359 -20.09 -6.24 17.25
CA TRP A 359 -18.76 -6.84 17.25
C TRP A 359 -17.86 -6.16 18.28
N THR A 360 -16.79 -6.85 18.65
CA THR A 360 -15.71 -6.32 19.49
C THR A 360 -14.40 -6.14 18.72
N ARG A 361 -14.24 -6.83 17.59
CA ARG A 361 -13.07 -6.74 16.71
C ARG A 361 -13.45 -6.25 15.33
N ASN A 362 -12.57 -5.48 14.70
CA ASN A 362 -12.77 -4.92 13.37
C ASN A 362 -12.92 -6.03 12.32
N VAL A 363 -12.08 -7.07 12.40
CA VAL A 363 -12.10 -8.22 11.49
C VAL A 363 -13.42 -9.00 11.49
N ASP A 364 -14.13 -9.07 12.62
CA ASP A 364 -15.38 -9.82 12.71
C ASP A 364 -16.49 -9.16 11.88
N ALA A 365 -16.48 -7.82 11.80
CA ALA A 365 -17.37 -7.09 10.91
C ALA A 365 -17.09 -7.42 9.44
N TYR A 366 -15.81 -7.44 9.04
CA TYR A 366 -15.42 -7.79 7.67
C TYR A 366 -15.77 -9.24 7.33
N ARG A 367 -15.53 -10.17 8.25
CA ARG A 367 -15.83 -11.59 8.09
C ARG A 367 -17.34 -11.83 7.92
N GLU A 368 -18.18 -11.26 8.78
CA GLU A 368 -19.64 -11.39 8.68
C GLU A 368 -20.18 -10.81 7.36
N LEU A 369 -19.66 -9.65 6.93
CA LEU A 369 -20.06 -9.04 5.66
C LEU A 369 -19.66 -9.91 4.47
N ARG A 370 -18.43 -10.45 4.48
CA ARG A 370 -17.98 -11.38 3.45
C ARG A 370 -18.88 -12.61 3.41
N GLU A 371 -19.13 -13.26 4.54
CA GLU A 371 -19.94 -14.49 4.61
C GLU A 371 -21.37 -14.29 4.09
N ARG A 372 -21.98 -13.12 4.35
CA ARG A 372 -23.39 -12.87 4.01
C ARG A 372 -23.61 -12.25 2.64
N TYR A 373 -22.66 -11.47 2.14
CA TYR A 373 -22.86 -10.62 0.95
C TYR A 373 -21.80 -10.82 -0.14
N TRP A 374 -20.99 -11.89 -0.07
CA TRP A 374 -19.89 -12.12 -1.04
C TRP A 374 -20.33 -12.00 -2.49
N ASP A 375 -21.45 -12.62 -2.85
CA ASP A 375 -22.03 -12.62 -4.20
C ASP A 375 -22.44 -11.22 -4.71
N ARG A 376 -22.58 -10.24 -3.81
CA ARG A 376 -22.93 -8.85 -4.12
C ARG A 376 -21.71 -7.94 -4.17
N PHE A 377 -20.55 -8.41 -3.72
CA PHE A 377 -19.29 -7.67 -3.80
C PHE A 377 -18.59 -7.90 -5.14
N ASN A 378 -17.73 -6.95 -5.51
CA ASN A 378 -16.82 -7.09 -6.62
C ASN A 378 -15.62 -7.96 -6.22
N HIS A 379 -15.30 -8.98 -7.02
CA HIS A 379 -14.11 -9.81 -6.79
C HIS A 379 -12.91 -9.37 -7.65
N HIS A 380 -13.08 -8.44 -8.60
CA HIS A 380 -12.03 -7.94 -9.50
C HIS A 380 -11.45 -6.59 -9.08
N VAL A 381 -11.85 -6.04 -7.93
CA VAL A 381 -11.25 -4.88 -7.28
C VAL A 381 -11.47 -5.01 -5.79
N LEU A 382 -10.43 -4.76 -4.99
CA LEU A 382 -10.51 -4.65 -3.53
C LEU A 382 -10.07 -3.24 -3.09
N ALA A 383 -10.26 -2.92 -1.81
CA ALA A 383 -9.73 -1.69 -1.23
C ALA A 383 -9.13 -1.90 0.16
N TRP A 384 -7.91 -1.43 0.37
CA TRP A 384 -7.21 -1.38 1.65
C TRP A 384 -7.22 0.06 2.15
N MET A 385 -8.15 0.42 3.03
CA MET A 385 -8.29 1.81 3.48
C MET A 385 -8.41 1.93 4.98
N TYR A 386 -7.70 2.91 5.55
CA TYR A 386 -7.83 3.24 6.95
C TYR A 386 -9.27 3.69 7.26
N PRO A 387 -9.97 3.08 8.24
CA PRO A 387 -11.37 3.35 8.51
C PRO A 387 -11.65 4.80 8.86
N ASP A 388 -10.78 5.41 9.67
CA ASP A 388 -10.88 6.79 10.15
C ASP A 388 -10.14 7.80 9.25
N SER A 389 -9.82 7.42 8.01
CA SER A 389 -9.24 8.34 7.04
C SER A 389 -10.16 9.55 6.84
N THR A 390 -9.58 10.75 6.87
CA THR A 390 -10.28 12.01 6.55
C THR A 390 -10.50 12.18 5.05
N ALA A 391 -9.87 11.36 4.21
CA ALA A 391 -10.07 11.33 2.77
C ALA A 391 -11.26 10.42 2.44
N HIS A 392 -12.43 11.03 2.27
CA HIS A 392 -13.67 10.30 1.99
C HIS A 392 -13.99 10.15 0.50
N ALA A 393 -13.35 10.94 -0.37
CA ALA A 393 -13.80 11.14 -1.75
C ALA A 393 -13.83 9.83 -2.57
N ALA A 394 -12.85 8.94 -2.42
CA ALA A 394 -12.79 7.66 -3.14
C ALA A 394 -13.93 6.70 -2.80
N ARG A 395 -14.67 6.93 -1.71
CA ARG A 395 -15.81 6.10 -1.29
C ARG A 395 -16.96 6.14 -2.28
N ASP A 396 -17.03 7.15 -3.15
CA ASP A 396 -18.01 7.20 -4.25
C ASP A 396 -17.88 5.96 -5.15
N TYR A 397 -16.67 5.64 -5.54
CA TYR A 397 -16.39 4.52 -6.42
C TYR A 397 -16.52 3.18 -5.71
N LEU A 398 -16.07 3.10 -4.45
CA LEU A 398 -16.21 1.88 -3.65
C LEU A 398 -17.68 1.49 -3.46
N ALA A 399 -18.54 2.47 -3.14
CA ALA A 399 -19.98 2.25 -3.00
C ALA A 399 -20.67 1.98 -4.35
N ALA A 400 -20.25 2.65 -5.43
CA ALA A 400 -20.86 2.46 -6.75
C ALA A 400 -20.65 1.04 -7.31
N PHE A 401 -19.50 0.44 -7.01
CA PHE A 401 -19.10 -0.86 -7.56
C PHE A 401 -19.06 -1.98 -6.53
N ASN A 402 -19.60 -1.76 -5.32
CA ASN A 402 -19.56 -2.70 -4.20
C ASN A 402 -18.16 -3.30 -4.01
N VAL A 403 -17.16 -2.44 -3.84
CA VAL A 403 -15.77 -2.87 -3.60
C VAL A 403 -15.62 -3.30 -2.15
N PHE A 404 -15.16 -4.53 -1.92
CA PHE A 404 -14.87 -5.01 -0.57
C PHE A 404 -13.69 -4.24 0.00
N THR A 405 -13.90 -3.59 1.15
CA THR A 405 -12.94 -2.68 1.79
C THR A 405 -12.51 -3.24 3.15
N PHE A 406 -11.20 -3.27 3.42
CA PHE A 406 -10.63 -3.79 4.65
C PHE A 406 -9.48 -2.92 5.16
N TRP A 407 -9.04 -3.20 6.39
CA TRP A 407 -7.86 -2.62 7.03
C TRP A 407 -7.16 -3.71 7.83
N VAL A 408 -5.83 -3.63 7.92
CA VAL A 408 -5.01 -4.45 8.80
C VAL A 408 -4.23 -3.48 9.68
N SER A 409 -4.48 -3.57 10.98
CA SER A 409 -3.74 -2.80 11.97
C SER A 409 -2.36 -3.43 12.16
N SER A 410 -1.36 -2.60 12.40
CA SER A 410 -0.08 -3.04 12.96
C SER A 410 -0.25 -3.38 14.45
N TYR A 411 0.59 -4.28 14.96
CA TYR A 411 0.69 -4.54 16.40
C TYR A 411 1.03 -3.28 17.22
N ALA A 412 1.54 -2.22 16.58
CA ALA A 412 1.88 -0.95 17.21
C ALA A 412 0.73 0.06 17.27
N ASP A 413 -0.32 -0.09 16.44
CA ASP A 413 -1.36 0.95 16.28
C ASP A 413 -2.22 1.12 17.55
N ASN A 414 -2.37 0.05 18.34
CA ASN A 414 -3.28 -0.01 19.49
C ASN A 414 -4.72 0.45 19.15
N ASP A 415 -5.16 0.25 17.90
CA ASP A 415 -6.49 0.62 17.42
C ASP A 415 -7.60 -0.11 18.21
N PRO A 416 -8.71 0.57 18.56
CA PRO A 416 -9.87 -0.09 19.15
C PRO A 416 -10.37 -1.25 18.28
N GLY A 417 -10.45 -2.44 18.87
CA GLY A 417 -10.87 -3.65 18.18
C GLY A 417 -9.90 -4.17 17.11
N GLY A 418 -8.69 -3.62 17.00
CA GLY A 418 -7.62 -4.18 16.18
C GLY A 418 -7.20 -5.54 16.70
N ASP A 419 -7.09 -6.51 15.79
CA ASP A 419 -6.58 -7.85 16.07
C ASP A 419 -5.69 -8.25 14.90
N PRO A 420 -4.42 -7.81 14.88
CA PRO A 420 -3.55 -7.97 13.72
C PRO A 420 -3.46 -9.42 13.24
N ALA A 421 -3.27 -10.39 14.16
CA ALA A 421 -3.20 -11.80 13.79
C ALA A 421 -4.47 -12.30 13.05
N ALA A 422 -5.65 -11.98 13.59
CA ALA A 422 -6.91 -12.37 12.96
C ALA A 422 -7.17 -11.62 11.65
N GLU A 423 -6.78 -10.34 11.57
CA GLU A 423 -6.85 -9.51 10.37
C GLU A 423 -5.94 -10.04 9.26
N GLU A 424 -4.71 -10.44 9.58
CA GLU A 424 -3.79 -11.05 8.61
C GLU A 424 -4.34 -12.37 8.06
N ALA A 425 -4.87 -13.24 8.94
CA ALA A 425 -5.49 -14.49 8.53
C ALA A 425 -6.69 -14.24 7.60
N PHE A 426 -7.55 -13.27 7.92
CA PHE A 426 -8.68 -12.90 7.08
C PHE A 426 -8.25 -12.33 5.73
N VAL A 427 -7.23 -11.47 5.69
CA VAL A 427 -6.74 -10.89 4.43
C VAL A 427 -6.13 -11.96 3.54
N ASN A 428 -5.40 -12.93 4.07
CA ASN A 428 -4.92 -14.08 3.29
C ASN A 428 -6.09 -14.86 2.65
N GLU A 429 -7.16 -15.13 3.40
CA GLU A 429 -8.39 -15.75 2.87
C GLU A 429 -9.02 -14.91 1.76
N LEU A 430 -9.14 -13.59 1.97
CA LEU A 430 -9.72 -12.65 1.01
C LEU A 430 -8.91 -12.61 -0.29
N LEU A 431 -7.59 -12.45 -0.21
CA LEU A 431 -6.70 -12.35 -1.37
C LEU A 431 -6.62 -13.66 -2.15
N ALA A 432 -6.65 -14.81 -1.47
CA ALA A 432 -6.71 -16.13 -2.11
C ALA A 432 -8.05 -16.39 -2.80
N SER A 433 -9.14 -15.84 -2.26
CA SER A 433 -10.49 -16.01 -2.81
C SER A 433 -10.88 -15.01 -3.91
N THR A 434 -9.92 -14.24 -4.43
CA THR A 434 -10.11 -13.28 -5.52
C THR A 434 -9.11 -13.52 -6.65
N PRO A 435 -9.48 -13.23 -7.93
CA PRO A 435 -8.60 -13.46 -9.07
C PRO A 435 -7.27 -12.71 -8.95
N ALA A 436 -6.22 -13.22 -9.57
CA ALA A 436 -4.99 -12.48 -9.72
C ALA A 436 -5.13 -11.39 -10.81
N ASN A 437 -4.13 -10.51 -10.90
CA ASN A 437 -4.08 -9.37 -11.82
C ASN A 437 -5.28 -8.43 -11.67
N ILE A 438 -5.66 -8.17 -10.42
CA ILE A 438 -6.69 -7.19 -10.05
C ILE A 438 -6.06 -6.08 -9.17
N PRO A 439 -6.57 -4.84 -9.26
CA PRO A 439 -6.12 -3.76 -8.41
C PRO A 439 -6.67 -3.88 -6.98
N VAL A 440 -5.85 -3.48 -6.02
CA VAL A 440 -6.27 -3.19 -4.64
C VAL A 440 -6.13 -1.68 -4.46
N MET A 441 -7.26 -0.98 -4.50
CA MET A 441 -7.32 0.46 -4.24
C MET A 441 -6.93 0.76 -2.78
N GLY A 442 -6.60 2.01 -2.50
CA GLY A 442 -6.20 2.39 -1.15
C GLY A 442 -4.68 2.27 -0.94
N TRP A 443 -4.26 2.30 0.33
CA TRP A 443 -2.87 2.23 0.75
C TRP A 443 -2.75 1.45 2.06
N PRO A 444 -1.73 0.59 2.24
CA PRO A 444 -1.59 -0.25 3.43
C PRO A 444 -1.22 0.52 4.70
N MET A 445 -0.76 1.77 4.55
CA MET A 445 -0.29 2.67 5.61
C MET A 445 -1.12 3.95 5.65
N TYR A 446 -1.26 4.56 6.82
CA TYR A 446 -1.86 5.89 6.98
C TYR A 446 -1.06 6.76 7.96
N ALA A 447 -0.98 8.07 7.66
CA ALA A 447 -0.34 9.08 8.51
C ALA A 447 1.12 8.81 8.94
N ASP A 448 1.90 8.11 8.11
CA ASP A 448 3.30 7.71 8.34
C ASP A 448 3.53 6.71 9.50
N CYS A 449 2.48 6.30 10.24
CA CYS A 449 2.66 5.50 11.46
C CYS A 449 1.60 4.42 11.72
N LEU A 450 0.49 4.39 10.98
CA LEU A 450 -0.58 3.42 11.18
C LEU A 450 -0.62 2.38 10.07
N GLY A 451 -0.96 1.14 10.42
CA GLY A 451 -1.12 0.02 9.50
C GLY A 451 0.21 -0.61 9.10
N ILE A 452 0.21 -1.27 7.95
CA ILE A 452 1.36 -2.01 7.42
C ILE A 452 2.20 -1.07 6.56
N THR A 453 3.54 -1.12 6.70
CA THR A 453 4.42 -0.26 5.91
C THR A 453 4.22 -0.48 4.41
N GLU A 454 4.50 0.54 3.60
CA GLU A 454 4.34 0.49 2.14
C GLU A 454 4.95 -0.77 1.52
N TYR A 455 6.25 -0.99 1.76
CA TYR A 455 6.98 -2.11 1.16
C TYR A 455 6.43 -3.46 1.61
N GLU A 456 6.07 -3.61 2.89
CA GLU A 456 5.49 -4.84 3.41
C GLU A 456 4.10 -5.11 2.81
N GLY A 457 3.23 -4.11 2.75
CA GLY A 457 1.89 -4.23 2.20
C GLY A 457 1.91 -4.52 0.70
N VAL A 458 2.74 -3.80 -0.07
CA VAL A 458 2.88 -4.01 -1.51
C VAL A 458 3.47 -5.39 -1.81
N ARG A 459 4.49 -5.82 -1.06
CA ARG A 459 5.04 -7.18 -1.17
C ARG A 459 3.96 -8.23 -0.92
N TRP A 460 3.20 -8.09 0.16
CA TRP A 460 2.15 -9.03 0.52
C TRP A 460 1.06 -9.13 -0.56
N LEU A 461 0.57 -8.00 -1.06
CA LEU A 461 -0.37 -7.98 -2.19
C LEU A 461 0.22 -8.63 -3.45
N SER A 462 1.49 -8.37 -3.73
CA SER A 462 2.22 -8.94 -4.87
C SER A 462 2.31 -10.47 -4.78
N GLU A 463 2.54 -11.05 -3.60
CA GLU A 463 2.57 -12.51 -3.40
C GLU A 463 1.27 -13.20 -3.87
N TYR A 464 0.13 -12.51 -3.79
CA TYR A 464 -1.18 -12.96 -4.28
C TYR A 464 -1.51 -12.46 -5.70
N GLY A 465 -0.52 -11.96 -6.44
CA GLY A 465 -0.65 -11.48 -7.81
C GLY A 465 -1.55 -10.25 -7.91
N LYS A 466 -1.52 -9.35 -6.93
CA LYS A 466 -2.29 -8.11 -6.89
C LYS A 466 -1.37 -6.91 -7.06
N PHE A 467 -1.91 -5.77 -7.46
CA PHE A 467 -1.15 -4.52 -7.63
C PHE A 467 -1.91 -3.32 -7.05
N VAL A 468 -1.17 -2.28 -6.64
CA VAL A 468 -1.71 -1.08 -5.99
C VAL A 468 -1.68 0.10 -6.97
N PRO A 469 -2.81 0.77 -7.25
CA PRO A 469 -2.86 1.90 -8.17
C PRO A 469 -2.80 3.28 -7.48
N GLY A 470 -2.71 3.34 -6.15
CA GLY A 470 -2.72 4.59 -5.37
C GLY A 470 -3.94 5.48 -5.62
N ALA A 471 -5.06 5.17 -4.98
CA ALA A 471 -6.37 5.78 -5.30
C ALA A 471 -7.14 6.33 -4.09
N GLU A 472 -6.60 6.20 -2.87
CA GLU A 472 -7.20 6.60 -1.60
C GLU A 472 -7.57 8.08 -1.54
N PHE A 473 -6.81 8.95 -2.19
CA PHE A 473 -7.05 10.39 -2.21
C PHE A 473 -7.76 10.88 -3.47
N CYS A 474 -8.10 10.00 -4.42
CA CYS A 474 -8.83 10.38 -5.61
C CYS A 474 -10.23 10.89 -5.29
N SER A 475 -10.73 11.83 -6.09
CA SER A 475 -12.10 12.33 -6.01
C SER A 475 -12.89 12.01 -7.27
N ASN A 476 -14.22 11.97 -7.14
CA ASN A 476 -15.16 11.90 -8.27
C ASN A 476 -14.87 10.77 -9.25
N LEU A 477 -14.35 9.64 -8.77
CA LEU A 477 -13.91 8.53 -9.60
C LEU A 477 -15.07 7.93 -10.39
N THR A 478 -16.30 7.97 -9.86
CA THR A 478 -17.50 7.57 -10.60
C THR A 478 -17.80 8.47 -11.81
N VAL A 479 -17.47 9.77 -11.75
CA VAL A 479 -17.62 10.68 -12.90
C VAL A 479 -16.44 10.55 -13.85
N HIS A 480 -15.22 10.63 -13.33
CA HIS A 480 -14.00 10.56 -14.14
C HIS A 480 -13.89 9.26 -14.93
N SER A 481 -14.15 8.11 -14.30
CA SER A 481 -14.07 6.81 -14.96
C SER A 481 -15.18 6.62 -16.02
N ALA A 482 -16.25 7.41 -16.02
CA ALA A 482 -17.30 7.37 -17.03
C ALA A 482 -16.95 8.10 -18.33
N ILE A 483 -15.90 8.93 -18.32
CA ILE A 483 -15.46 9.67 -19.49
C ILE A 483 -14.85 8.71 -20.53
N ARG A 484 -15.11 8.96 -21.81
CA ARG A 484 -14.58 8.16 -22.92
C ARG A 484 -14.00 9.12 -23.98
N PRO A 485 -12.70 9.48 -23.87
CA PRO A 485 -12.07 10.32 -24.87
C PRO A 485 -12.09 9.68 -26.25
N LYS A 486 -12.05 10.53 -27.29
CA LYS A 486 -11.93 10.05 -28.68
C LYS A 486 -10.65 9.23 -28.86
N SER A 487 -10.68 8.30 -29.81
CA SER A 487 -9.52 7.44 -30.09
C SER A 487 -8.28 8.27 -30.40
N GLY A 488 -7.14 7.88 -29.81
CA GLY A 488 -5.83 8.52 -30.02
C GLY A 488 -5.59 9.81 -29.22
N VAL A 489 -6.59 10.39 -28.55
CA VAL A 489 -6.43 11.62 -27.76
C VAL A 489 -5.52 11.41 -26.55
N ILE A 490 -5.76 10.33 -25.80
CA ILE A 490 -5.01 9.97 -24.60
C ILE A 490 -3.76 9.11 -24.90
N ARG A 491 -3.20 9.25 -26.10
CA ARG A 491 -1.99 8.54 -26.52
C ARG A 491 -0.84 9.54 -26.60
N GLN A 492 0.22 9.28 -25.83
CA GLN A 492 1.48 10.00 -25.93
C GLN A 492 1.94 10.09 -27.38
N ARG A 493 2.40 11.29 -27.76
CA ARG A 493 2.96 11.58 -29.06
C ARG A 493 4.45 11.76 -28.90
N PHE A 494 5.21 11.00 -29.66
CA PHE A 494 6.64 11.23 -29.81
C PHE A 494 6.86 12.28 -30.90
N PRO A 495 7.93 13.10 -30.83
CA PRO A 495 8.35 13.93 -31.95
C PRO A 495 8.48 13.09 -33.22
N ALA A 496 7.99 13.58 -34.36
CA ALA A 496 8.02 12.82 -35.62
C ALA A 496 9.45 12.51 -36.10
N ASN A 497 10.38 13.42 -35.79
CA ASN A 497 11.83 13.27 -35.98
C ASN A 497 12.51 13.65 -34.66
N PRO A 498 12.72 12.73 -33.72
CA PRO A 498 13.68 12.99 -32.67
C PRO A 498 15.03 13.03 -33.36
N THR A 499 15.68 14.19 -33.45
CA THR A 499 17.12 14.22 -33.75
C THR A 499 17.79 13.92 -32.41
N PRO A 500 18.31 12.70 -32.17
CA PRO A 500 19.14 12.47 -31.00
C PRO A 500 20.30 13.47 -31.04
N PRO A 501 20.95 13.78 -29.90
CA PRO A 501 22.24 14.45 -29.97
C PRO A 501 23.17 13.63 -30.90
N ASP A 502 24.06 14.33 -31.61
CA ASP A 502 25.04 13.66 -32.45
C ASP A 502 25.80 12.62 -31.62
N TRP A 503 26.03 11.46 -32.24
CA TRP A 503 26.75 10.37 -31.60
C TRP A 503 28.18 10.82 -31.25
N ASP A 504 28.50 10.79 -29.97
CA ASP A 504 29.80 11.15 -29.43
C ASP A 504 30.34 9.97 -28.59
N PRO A 505 31.39 9.26 -29.07
CA PRO A 505 31.98 8.15 -28.34
C PRO A 505 32.68 8.57 -27.04
N GLY A 506 32.93 9.87 -26.83
CA GLY A 506 33.48 10.43 -25.60
C GLY A 506 32.42 10.87 -24.57
N ALA A 507 31.13 10.85 -24.93
CA ALA A 507 30.07 11.41 -24.10
C ALA A 507 29.60 10.47 -22.95
N ILE A 508 28.95 11.09 -21.97
CA ILE A 508 28.18 10.46 -20.90
C ILE A 508 26.72 10.84 -21.12
N TYR A 509 25.95 9.92 -21.69
CA TYR A 509 24.52 10.12 -21.87
C TYR A 509 23.80 9.83 -20.55
N LEU A 510 23.13 10.84 -20.03
CA LEU A 510 22.42 10.80 -18.76
C LEU A 510 20.93 11.01 -19.00
N SER A 511 20.09 10.14 -18.44
CA SER A 511 18.67 10.38 -18.30
C SER A 511 18.32 10.58 -16.83
N VAL A 512 17.63 11.68 -16.51
CA VAL A 512 17.07 11.92 -15.18
C VAL A 512 15.57 11.73 -15.25
N ASN A 513 15.06 10.81 -14.43
CA ASN A 513 13.68 10.37 -14.45
C ASN A 513 12.98 10.73 -13.12
N ILE A 514 11.77 11.25 -13.20
CA ILE A 514 10.93 11.54 -12.04
C ILE A 514 10.16 10.26 -11.68
N LEU A 515 10.56 9.62 -10.58
CA LEU A 515 10.13 8.27 -10.14
C LEU A 515 9.35 8.29 -8.81
N ASP A 516 9.04 7.12 -8.26
CA ASP A 516 8.50 6.85 -6.89
C ASP A 516 7.00 7.05 -6.64
N SER A 517 6.32 7.99 -7.31
CA SER A 517 4.88 8.21 -7.10
C SER A 517 4.06 8.20 -8.38
N GLY A 518 4.70 7.87 -9.49
CA GLY A 518 4.07 7.88 -10.80
C GLY A 518 3.00 6.81 -10.99
N ASP A 519 3.06 5.74 -10.21
CA ASP A 519 2.07 4.68 -10.06
C ASP A 519 0.79 5.13 -9.32
N ASN A 520 0.80 6.25 -8.58
CA ASN A 520 -0.36 6.71 -7.82
C ASN A 520 -1.33 7.53 -8.69
N LEU A 521 -2.59 7.08 -8.85
CA LEU A 521 -3.64 7.80 -9.58
C LEU A 521 -3.94 9.18 -8.99
N TRP A 522 -4.02 9.29 -7.67
CA TRP A 522 -4.33 10.57 -7.01
C TRP A 522 -3.19 11.59 -7.18
N TYR A 523 -1.95 11.11 -7.27
CA TYR A 523 -0.79 11.94 -7.49
C TYR A 523 -0.90 12.66 -8.84
N TRP A 524 -1.33 11.94 -9.89
CA TRP A 524 -1.65 12.54 -11.19
C TRP A 524 -2.90 13.40 -11.19
N GLN A 525 -3.93 13.08 -10.41
CA GLN A 525 -5.11 13.93 -10.29
C GLN A 525 -4.79 15.28 -9.61
N PHE A 526 -3.82 15.32 -8.69
CA PHE A 526 -3.59 16.49 -7.85
C PHE A 526 -2.13 16.96 -7.80
N HIS A 527 -1.25 16.21 -7.14
CA HIS A 527 0.10 16.70 -6.79
C HIS A 527 0.99 16.95 -8.01
N GLN A 528 1.04 16.03 -8.96
CA GLN A 528 1.88 16.12 -10.16
C GLN A 528 1.59 17.38 -10.97
N ARG A 529 0.35 17.87 -10.98
CA ARG A 529 -0.02 19.10 -11.73
C ARG A 529 0.72 20.31 -11.21
N LYS A 530 1.01 20.39 -9.91
CA LYS A 530 1.81 21.48 -9.30
C LYS A 530 3.22 21.51 -9.89
N ILE A 531 3.84 20.35 -10.03
CA ILE A 531 5.19 20.21 -10.61
C ILE A 531 5.14 20.44 -12.12
N TRP A 532 4.08 19.96 -12.77
CA TRP A 532 3.86 20.09 -14.21
C TRP A 532 3.72 21.54 -14.69
N THR A 533 3.26 22.43 -13.82
CA THR A 533 3.08 23.87 -14.10
C THR A 533 4.36 24.70 -13.99
N ASP A 534 5.52 24.10 -13.69
CA ASP A 534 6.79 24.82 -13.66
C ASP A 534 7.09 25.49 -15.03
N PRO A 535 7.36 26.81 -15.08
CA PRO A 535 7.63 27.52 -16.32
C PRO A 535 8.92 27.09 -17.04
N ALA A 536 9.83 26.40 -16.37
CA ALA A 536 11.02 25.81 -17.00
C ALA A 536 10.74 24.48 -17.70
N ARG A 537 9.53 23.89 -17.56
CA ARG A 537 9.16 22.66 -18.27
C ARG A 537 9.28 22.86 -19.79
N GLY A 538 9.85 21.87 -20.45
CA GLY A 538 10.17 21.93 -21.88
C GLY A 538 11.56 22.49 -22.20
N SER A 539 12.30 23.05 -21.23
CA SER A 539 13.69 23.51 -21.45
C SER A 539 14.75 22.41 -21.27
N VAL A 540 14.39 21.29 -20.65
CA VAL A 540 15.26 20.13 -20.41
C VAL A 540 14.48 18.84 -20.65
N PRO A 541 15.13 17.77 -21.14
CA PRO A 541 14.48 16.47 -21.32
C PRO A 541 14.19 15.81 -19.95
N VAL A 542 12.99 15.27 -19.79
CA VAL A 542 12.52 14.64 -18.55
C VAL A 542 11.76 13.35 -18.85
N GLY A 543 12.09 12.28 -18.14
CA GLY A 543 11.26 11.08 -18.07
C GLY A 543 10.28 11.15 -16.89
N TRP A 544 9.01 10.81 -17.14
CA TRP A 544 7.94 10.84 -16.16
C TRP A 544 7.33 9.43 -15.99
N CYS A 545 7.49 8.86 -14.80
CA CYS A 545 6.81 7.63 -14.41
C CYS A 545 5.30 7.87 -14.33
N MET A 546 4.46 7.14 -15.08
CA MET A 546 3.01 7.37 -15.14
C MET A 546 2.19 6.08 -15.05
N ASN A 547 1.16 6.08 -14.22
CA ASN A 547 0.20 4.99 -14.11
C ASN A 547 -0.66 4.90 -15.38
N VAL A 548 -0.46 3.83 -16.15
CA VAL A 548 -1.20 3.59 -17.40
C VAL A 548 -2.71 3.35 -17.19
N THR A 549 -3.13 3.02 -15.98
CA THR A 549 -4.55 2.83 -15.61
C THR A 549 -5.31 4.14 -15.39
N LEU A 550 -4.64 5.30 -15.46
CA LEU A 550 -5.30 6.60 -15.66
C LEU A 550 -6.30 6.55 -16.84
N ARG A 551 -6.01 5.73 -17.86
CA ARG A 551 -6.92 5.46 -18.99
C ARG A 551 -8.31 4.98 -18.58
N ASP A 552 -8.41 4.26 -17.47
CA ASP A 552 -9.69 3.74 -16.97
C ASP A 552 -10.30 4.66 -15.94
N MET A 553 -9.50 5.14 -14.98
CA MET A 553 -9.97 5.85 -13.80
C MET A 553 -10.07 7.36 -13.99
N LEU A 554 -9.10 7.96 -14.69
CA LEU A 554 -8.95 9.41 -14.85
C LEU A 554 -8.61 9.81 -16.31
N PRO A 555 -9.37 9.34 -17.32
CA PRO A 555 -8.98 9.52 -18.73
C PRO A 555 -8.94 10.99 -19.19
N ALA A 556 -9.75 11.87 -18.60
CA ALA A 556 -9.69 13.32 -18.88
C ALA A 556 -8.45 13.99 -18.27
N VAL A 557 -7.95 13.47 -17.15
CA VAL A 557 -6.69 13.91 -16.53
C VAL A 557 -5.52 13.49 -17.43
N LEU A 558 -5.52 12.22 -17.88
CA LEU A 558 -4.52 11.73 -18.84
C LEU A 558 -4.53 12.55 -20.14
N GLU A 559 -5.71 12.88 -20.67
CA GLU A 559 -5.87 13.76 -21.83
C GLU A 559 -5.19 15.11 -21.60
N TRP A 560 -5.40 15.74 -20.44
CA TRP A 560 -4.77 17.02 -20.11
C TRP A 560 -3.24 16.93 -20.12
N TYR A 561 -2.65 15.92 -19.48
CA TYR A 561 -1.19 15.76 -19.47
C TYR A 561 -0.61 15.50 -20.85
N VAL A 562 -1.25 14.63 -21.65
CA VAL A 562 -0.80 14.32 -23.01
C VAL A 562 -0.90 15.54 -23.93
N GLU A 563 -1.96 16.36 -23.81
CA GLU A 563 -2.11 17.58 -24.61
C GLU A 563 -1.09 18.66 -24.22
N GLN A 564 -0.67 18.70 -22.97
CA GLN A 564 0.26 19.70 -22.45
C GLN A 564 1.73 19.26 -22.53
N ALA A 565 2.01 18.02 -22.92
CA ALA A 565 3.38 17.48 -23.03
C ALA A 565 4.19 18.25 -24.09
N THR A 566 5.43 18.60 -23.74
CA THR A 566 6.39 19.21 -24.66
C THR A 566 7.19 18.11 -25.37
N PRO A 567 7.94 18.44 -26.45
CA PRO A 567 8.87 17.48 -27.05
C PRO A 567 9.94 16.94 -26.09
N ASN A 568 10.16 17.59 -24.95
CA ASN A 568 11.13 17.19 -23.94
C ASN A 568 10.52 16.32 -22.82
N ASP A 569 9.22 16.08 -22.83
CA ASP A 569 8.55 15.19 -21.88
C ASP A 569 8.38 13.79 -22.51
N VAL A 570 8.72 12.74 -21.77
CA VAL A 570 8.33 11.36 -22.11
C VAL A 570 7.76 10.65 -20.90
N PHE A 571 6.58 10.07 -21.07
CA PHE A 571 5.92 9.20 -20.12
C PHE A 571 6.32 7.74 -20.36
N PHE A 572 6.53 7.00 -19.29
CA PHE A 572 6.70 5.56 -19.27
C PHE A 572 5.83 4.94 -18.18
N ALA A 573 5.53 3.64 -18.29
CA ALA A 573 4.62 2.97 -17.38
C ALA A 573 5.23 2.83 -15.98
N GLY A 574 4.47 3.23 -14.96
CA GLY A 574 4.97 3.30 -13.59
C GLY A 574 5.09 1.96 -12.88
N VAL A 575 5.88 1.96 -11.81
CA VAL A 575 6.24 0.85 -10.91
C VAL A 575 5.04 -0.06 -10.64
N SER A 576 4.97 -1.36 -10.99
CA SER A 576 5.76 -2.09 -11.99
C SER A 576 4.88 -2.54 -13.17
N GLY A 577 4.49 -1.61 -14.03
CA GLY A 577 3.60 -1.80 -15.17
C GLY A 577 2.20 -1.20 -15.01
N LEU A 578 1.21 -2.02 -14.64
CA LEU A 578 -0.18 -1.58 -14.48
C LEU A 578 -0.40 -0.77 -13.18
N GLY A 579 0.47 -0.96 -12.21
CA GLY A 579 0.48 -0.31 -10.91
C GLY A 579 1.51 -0.99 -10.00
N TYR A 580 1.60 -0.51 -8.77
CA TYR A 580 2.66 -0.86 -7.85
C TYR A 580 2.59 -2.32 -7.40
N MET A 581 3.64 -3.05 -7.74
CA MET A 581 3.87 -4.41 -7.32
C MET A 581 5.37 -4.69 -7.26
N ASN A 582 5.75 -5.59 -6.36
CA ASN A 582 7.10 -6.13 -6.24
C ASN A 582 7.24 -7.33 -7.19
N THR A 583 8.12 -7.19 -8.17
CA THR A 583 8.32 -8.19 -9.24
C THR A 583 8.91 -9.50 -8.71
N GLN A 584 9.74 -9.48 -7.66
CA GLN A 584 10.44 -10.67 -7.19
C GLN A 584 9.50 -11.71 -6.56
N VAL A 585 8.42 -11.23 -5.93
CA VAL A 585 7.45 -12.09 -5.24
C VAL A 585 6.13 -12.26 -5.97
N TYR A 586 5.96 -11.63 -7.13
CA TYR A 586 4.65 -11.54 -7.76
C TYR A 586 4.06 -12.91 -8.07
N ALA A 587 2.85 -13.15 -7.56
CA ALA A 587 2.12 -14.42 -7.62
C ALA A 587 2.85 -15.60 -6.96
N GLY A 588 3.75 -15.33 -6.00
CA GLY A 588 4.55 -16.32 -5.29
C GLY A 588 3.77 -17.33 -4.45
N ARG A 589 2.52 -17.04 -4.05
CA ARG A 589 1.68 -17.99 -3.30
C ARG A 589 1.08 -19.10 -4.16
N PHE A 590 1.06 -18.92 -5.49
CA PHE A 590 0.38 -19.85 -6.39
C PHE A 590 1.31 -20.95 -6.91
N ALA A 591 0.73 -22.12 -7.17
CA ALA A 591 1.40 -23.23 -7.82
C ALA A 591 2.01 -22.79 -9.16
N GLU A 592 3.12 -23.43 -9.55
CA GLU A 592 3.96 -22.96 -10.67
C GLU A 592 3.20 -22.75 -11.99
N ALA A 593 2.23 -23.62 -12.30
CA ALA A 593 1.41 -23.51 -13.51
C ALA A 593 0.53 -22.25 -13.50
N ASP A 594 -0.12 -21.96 -12.37
CA ASP A 594 -0.92 -20.75 -12.20
C ASP A 594 -0.05 -19.50 -12.16
N ARG A 595 1.05 -19.52 -11.41
CA ARG A 595 2.02 -18.41 -11.38
C ARG A 595 2.52 -18.04 -12.78
N ARG A 596 2.87 -19.04 -13.62
CA ARG A 596 3.28 -18.80 -15.02
C ARG A 596 2.17 -18.13 -15.84
N ARG A 597 0.91 -18.55 -15.66
CA ARG A 597 -0.24 -17.96 -16.35
C ARG A 597 -0.52 -16.54 -15.86
N ILE A 598 -0.53 -16.31 -14.54
CA ILE A 598 -0.74 -15.01 -13.91
C ILE A 598 0.26 -14.00 -14.47
N TRP A 599 1.55 -14.35 -14.50
CA TRP A 599 2.59 -13.51 -15.09
C TRP A 599 2.35 -13.21 -16.58
N LYS A 600 2.02 -14.24 -17.37
CA LYS A 600 1.73 -14.06 -18.80
C LYS A 600 0.55 -13.10 -19.02
N ASP A 601 -0.49 -13.22 -18.20
CA ASP A 601 -1.66 -12.35 -18.27
C ASP A 601 -1.36 -10.92 -17.79
N TYR A 602 -0.54 -10.76 -16.74
CA TYR A 602 -0.09 -9.45 -16.28
C TYR A 602 0.67 -8.72 -17.38
N VAL A 603 1.72 -9.33 -17.95
CA VAL A 603 2.53 -8.71 -19.01
C VAL A 603 1.69 -8.40 -20.25
N ARG A 604 0.73 -9.28 -20.61
CA ARG A 604 -0.20 -9.04 -21.72
C ARG A 604 -1.11 -7.83 -21.46
N LEU A 605 -1.62 -7.70 -20.23
CA LEU A 605 -2.42 -6.54 -19.84
C LEU A 605 -1.56 -5.27 -19.85
N THR A 606 -0.35 -5.31 -19.28
CA THR A 606 0.61 -4.19 -19.33
C THR A 606 0.89 -3.76 -20.78
N ASP A 607 1.24 -4.67 -21.70
CA ASP A 607 1.43 -4.36 -23.13
C ASP A 607 0.22 -3.64 -23.72
N ARG A 608 -0.99 -4.14 -23.43
CA ARG A 608 -2.24 -3.56 -23.91
C ARG A 608 -2.42 -2.12 -23.45
N TYR A 609 -2.18 -1.83 -22.17
CA TYR A 609 -2.32 -0.48 -21.61
C TYR A 609 -1.22 0.46 -22.11
N CYS A 610 0.04 0.03 -22.09
CA CYS A 610 1.16 0.81 -22.61
C CYS A 610 0.95 1.20 -24.08
N ARG A 611 0.55 0.24 -24.94
CA ARG A 611 0.27 0.52 -26.35
C ARG A 611 -0.88 1.50 -26.56
N ALA A 612 -1.93 1.38 -25.73
CA ALA A 612 -3.07 2.27 -25.80
C ALA A 612 -2.76 3.70 -25.30
N ALA A 613 -1.83 3.83 -24.35
CA ALA A 613 -1.32 5.10 -23.84
C ALA A 613 -0.14 5.66 -24.66
N GLY A 614 0.46 4.88 -25.57
CA GLY A 614 1.62 5.31 -26.35
C GLY A 614 2.93 5.32 -25.56
N MET A 615 3.02 4.52 -24.51
CA MET A 615 4.23 4.35 -23.70
C MET A 615 4.96 3.09 -24.15
N ASP A 616 6.26 3.21 -24.37
CA ASP A 616 7.15 2.13 -24.79
C ASP A 616 8.27 1.85 -23.77
N GLY A 617 8.30 2.59 -22.66
CA GLY A 617 9.13 2.31 -21.48
C GLY A 617 8.32 1.78 -20.30
N ILE A 618 8.99 1.08 -19.39
CA ILE A 618 8.43 0.63 -18.11
C ILE A 618 9.46 0.81 -16.99
N GLU A 619 8.98 1.15 -15.80
CA GLU A 619 9.74 1.09 -14.55
C GLU A 619 9.38 -0.16 -13.76
N LEU A 620 10.37 -0.80 -13.12
CA LEU A 620 10.16 -2.00 -12.32
C LEU A 620 10.74 -1.83 -10.91
N TYR A 621 9.91 -2.05 -9.89
CA TYR A 621 10.35 -2.23 -8.50
C TYR A 621 10.73 -3.69 -8.25
N ASN A 622 12.02 -3.89 -8.01
CA ASN A 622 12.64 -5.20 -7.84
C ASN A 622 13.21 -5.40 -6.43
N GLY A 623 12.55 -4.86 -5.40
CA GLY A 623 13.01 -4.93 -4.01
C GLY A 623 13.58 -3.60 -3.50
N SER A 624 13.75 -3.49 -2.18
CA SER A 624 14.22 -2.25 -1.55
C SER A 624 15.75 -2.12 -1.50
N TRP A 625 16.19 -0.90 -1.22
CA TRP A 625 17.54 -0.56 -0.77
C TRP A 625 17.94 -1.46 0.41
N GLY A 626 19.00 -2.24 0.25
CA GLY A 626 19.50 -3.17 1.28
C GLY A 626 19.13 -4.64 1.07
N GLU A 627 18.28 -4.97 0.09
CA GLU A 627 18.10 -6.37 -0.30
C GLU A 627 19.37 -6.91 -1.02
N ILE A 628 19.85 -8.07 -0.56
CA ILE A 628 21.12 -8.68 -0.99
C ILE A 628 21.05 -9.19 -2.43
N THR A 629 19.84 -9.48 -2.93
CA THR A 629 19.64 -10.10 -4.24
C THR A 629 19.10 -9.07 -5.23
N PRO A 630 19.87 -8.73 -6.29
CA PRO A 630 19.34 -7.92 -7.39
C PRO A 630 18.23 -8.70 -8.13
N PRO A 631 17.36 -8.02 -8.91
CA PRO A 631 16.37 -8.69 -9.76
C PRO A 631 16.94 -9.85 -10.57
N ASP A 632 16.13 -10.90 -10.75
CA ASP A 632 16.46 -11.96 -11.68
C ASP A 632 16.35 -11.47 -13.14
N GLY A 633 17.29 -11.89 -14.00
CA GLY A 633 17.21 -11.61 -15.44
C GLY A 633 15.97 -12.22 -16.10
N GLU A 634 15.28 -13.13 -15.42
CA GLU A 634 14.03 -13.73 -15.85
C GLU A 634 12.88 -12.70 -15.86
N THR A 635 12.80 -11.81 -14.87
CA THR A 635 11.81 -10.73 -14.79
C THR A 635 11.91 -9.81 -16.01
N PHE A 636 13.12 -9.33 -16.32
CA PHE A 636 13.34 -8.50 -17.51
C PHE A 636 12.96 -9.25 -18.80
N THR A 637 13.32 -10.53 -18.86
CA THR A 637 12.98 -11.40 -20.00
C THR A 637 11.46 -11.56 -20.17
N ARG A 638 10.68 -11.66 -19.09
CA ARG A 638 9.21 -11.75 -19.14
C ARG A 638 8.61 -10.52 -19.83
N PHE A 639 9.02 -9.32 -19.43
CA PHE A 639 8.53 -8.08 -20.04
C PHE A 639 9.04 -7.91 -21.47
N ALA A 640 10.35 -8.03 -21.71
CA ALA A 640 10.94 -7.87 -23.05
C ALA A 640 10.35 -8.84 -24.09
N LYS A 641 10.11 -10.10 -23.72
CA LYS A 641 9.47 -11.07 -24.63
C LYS A 641 7.96 -10.87 -24.77
N GLY A 642 7.28 -10.47 -23.70
CA GLY A 642 5.82 -10.33 -23.69
C GLY A 642 5.32 -9.01 -24.30
N MET A 643 6.12 -7.95 -24.27
CA MET A 643 5.78 -6.61 -24.75
C MET A 643 6.57 -6.29 -26.02
N LYS A 644 6.00 -6.58 -27.19
CA LYS A 644 6.70 -6.48 -28.49
C LYS A 644 7.23 -5.08 -28.85
N ARG A 645 6.71 -4.03 -28.21
CA ARG A 645 7.12 -2.64 -28.46
C ARG A 645 7.87 -2.04 -27.27
N LEU A 646 8.33 -2.86 -26.33
CA LEU A 646 9.07 -2.38 -25.17
C LEU A 646 10.47 -1.94 -25.61
N ASN A 647 10.67 -0.62 -25.57
CA ASN A 647 11.89 0.06 -25.96
C ASN A 647 12.94 0.00 -24.85
N TYR A 648 12.52 0.26 -23.60
CA TYR A 648 13.42 0.22 -22.45
C TYR A 648 12.74 -0.18 -21.15
N ILE A 649 13.54 -0.69 -20.22
CA ILE A 649 13.20 -0.95 -18.81
C ILE A 649 14.10 -0.05 -17.97
N LEU A 650 13.50 0.77 -17.11
CA LEU A 650 14.17 1.41 -15.98
C LEU A 650 14.00 0.51 -14.77
N ALA A 651 15.08 -0.20 -14.42
CA ALA A 651 15.06 -1.13 -13.31
C ALA A 651 15.38 -0.40 -12.01
N ASP A 652 14.63 -0.80 -10.98
CA ASP A 652 14.80 -0.46 -9.58
C ASP A 652 14.31 0.94 -9.23
N LEU A 653 13.69 1.02 -8.06
CA LEU A 653 13.35 2.28 -7.41
C LEU A 653 14.61 2.82 -6.72
N GLY A 654 15.61 3.06 -7.56
CA GLY A 654 16.97 3.50 -7.28
C GLY A 654 18.01 2.42 -6.97
N ARG A 655 19.29 2.82 -6.88
CA ARG A 655 20.47 1.95 -6.90
C ARG A 655 20.60 0.95 -5.73
N HIS A 656 20.46 -0.34 -6.05
CA HIS A 656 20.87 -1.45 -5.18
C HIS A 656 22.39 -1.47 -4.93
N GLU A 657 22.83 -1.92 -3.75
CA GLU A 657 24.26 -1.99 -3.38
C GLU A 657 25.08 -2.93 -4.28
N CYS A 658 24.46 -3.99 -4.77
CA CYS A 658 25.07 -4.98 -5.64
C CYS A 658 25.16 -4.54 -7.11
N VAL A 659 24.43 -3.48 -7.50
CA VAL A 659 24.46 -2.93 -8.87
C VAL A 659 25.67 -2.01 -9.00
N LYS A 660 26.59 -2.39 -9.88
CA LYS A 660 27.80 -1.62 -10.19
C LYS A 660 27.63 -0.83 -11.50
N PRO A 661 28.17 0.40 -11.62
CA PRO A 661 28.07 1.21 -12.83
C PRO A 661 28.54 0.50 -14.11
N GLU A 662 29.51 -0.40 -14.02
CA GLU A 662 30.07 -1.12 -15.18
C GLU A 662 29.12 -2.16 -15.77
N THR A 663 28.18 -2.67 -14.97
CA THR A 663 27.28 -3.79 -15.32
C THR A 663 25.81 -3.40 -15.21
N ALA A 664 25.52 -2.11 -15.03
CA ALA A 664 24.18 -1.60 -14.79
C ALA A 664 23.26 -1.65 -16.02
N ASN A 665 23.82 -1.84 -17.21
CA ASN A 665 23.07 -1.75 -18.46
C ASN A 665 23.30 -2.99 -19.31
N ASN A 666 22.23 -3.51 -19.91
CA ASN A 666 22.29 -4.64 -20.82
C ASN A 666 21.15 -4.62 -21.84
N LEU A 667 21.27 -5.43 -22.89
CA LEU A 667 20.19 -5.70 -23.84
C LEU A 667 19.52 -7.03 -23.50
N VAL A 668 18.19 -7.04 -23.53
CA VAL A 668 17.36 -8.26 -23.50
C VAL A 668 16.60 -8.33 -24.82
N GLY A 669 17.19 -9.01 -25.81
CA GLY A 669 16.75 -8.85 -27.20
C GLY A 669 17.04 -7.43 -27.69
N ASP A 670 16.02 -6.71 -28.16
CA ASP A 670 16.11 -5.30 -28.56
C ASP A 670 15.72 -4.31 -27.44
N THR A 671 15.26 -4.80 -26.29
CA THR A 671 14.89 -3.94 -25.15
C THR A 671 16.15 -3.55 -24.37
N ALA A 672 16.37 -2.25 -24.19
CA ALA A 672 17.44 -1.74 -23.33
C ALA A 672 17.01 -1.82 -21.86
N VAL A 673 17.87 -2.36 -21.00
CA VAL A 673 17.65 -2.40 -19.55
C VAL A 673 18.69 -1.48 -18.92
N PHE A 674 18.22 -0.54 -18.11
CA PHE A 674 19.05 0.37 -17.33
C PHE A 674 18.68 0.22 -15.86
N HIS A 675 19.61 -0.24 -15.04
CA HIS A 675 19.47 -0.08 -13.60
C HIS A 675 19.62 1.39 -13.23
N THR A 676 18.78 1.87 -12.31
CA THR A 676 18.92 3.22 -11.76
C THR A 676 20.19 3.29 -10.92
N LEU A 677 21.07 4.26 -11.21
CA LEU A 677 22.42 4.35 -10.64
C LEU A 677 22.57 5.40 -9.54
N THR A 678 21.52 6.16 -9.22
CA THR A 678 21.51 7.11 -8.11
C THR A 678 20.57 6.66 -7.00
N ARG A 679 20.79 7.20 -5.79
CA ARG A 679 19.82 7.15 -4.70
C ARG A 679 18.79 8.27 -4.75
N PHE A 680 17.86 8.23 -3.81
CA PHE A 680 17.23 9.44 -3.31
C PHE A 680 17.70 9.77 -1.89
N GLN A 681 17.50 11.02 -1.48
CA GLN A 681 17.70 11.43 -0.10
C GLN A 681 16.61 10.81 0.76
N VAL A 682 16.97 9.93 1.69
CA VAL A 682 16.01 9.25 2.55
C VAL A 682 15.37 10.26 3.51
N TRP A 683 14.05 10.16 3.69
CA TRP A 683 13.30 10.89 4.69
C TRP A 683 12.58 9.91 5.62
N SER A 684 12.39 10.32 6.88
CA SER A 684 11.69 9.51 7.90
C SER A 684 10.23 9.87 8.05
N ALA A 685 9.83 11.07 7.60
CA ALA A 685 8.46 11.55 7.70
C ALA A 685 8.07 12.35 6.46
N SER A 686 6.79 12.31 6.08
CA SER A 686 6.27 12.99 4.90
C SER A 686 6.52 14.51 4.90
N ASN A 687 6.70 15.13 6.08
CA ASN A 687 6.97 16.56 6.21
C ASN A 687 8.41 16.96 5.83
N GLU A 688 9.38 16.03 5.87
CA GLU A 688 10.79 16.29 5.55
C GLU A 688 10.98 16.54 4.06
N THR A 689 10.18 15.90 3.21
CA THR A 689 10.15 16.15 1.76
C THR A 689 9.89 17.62 1.40
N ARG A 690 9.30 18.40 2.33
CA ARG A 690 9.00 19.82 2.15
C ARG A 690 10.16 20.75 2.52
N ARG A 691 11.20 20.22 3.15
CA ARG A 691 12.37 20.98 3.61
C ARG A 691 13.48 21.03 2.57
N ASN A 692 13.40 20.21 1.52
CA ASN A 692 14.37 20.20 0.45
C ASN A 692 14.31 21.49 -0.36
N ASP A 693 15.48 22.05 -0.65
CA ASP A 693 15.67 23.15 -1.57
C ASP A 693 16.50 22.70 -2.78
N MET A 694 16.41 23.48 -3.86
CA MET A 694 17.06 23.17 -5.13
C MET A 694 18.58 22.98 -4.98
N ALA A 695 19.25 23.82 -4.20
CA ALA A 695 20.70 23.81 -4.13
C ALA A 695 21.21 22.53 -3.45
N ASN A 696 20.62 22.16 -2.31
CA ASN A 696 20.99 20.96 -1.57
C ASN A 696 20.60 19.67 -2.31
N ALA A 697 19.40 19.64 -2.91
CA ALA A 697 18.95 18.47 -3.68
C ALA A 697 19.84 18.25 -4.92
N ASN A 698 20.20 19.32 -5.63
CA ASN A 698 21.08 19.21 -6.80
C ASN A 698 22.52 18.89 -6.44
N ALA A 699 23.07 19.47 -5.37
CA ALA A 699 24.42 19.12 -4.90
C ALA A 699 24.52 17.63 -4.59
N TRP A 700 23.56 17.10 -3.83
CA TRP A 700 23.52 15.69 -3.49
C TRP A 700 23.34 14.78 -4.71
N LEU A 701 22.43 15.12 -5.63
CA LEU A 701 22.22 14.31 -6.83
C LEU A 701 23.43 14.37 -7.77
N LEU A 702 24.13 15.51 -7.86
CA LEU A 702 25.38 15.63 -8.62
C LEU A 702 26.49 14.74 -8.03
N ASP A 703 26.61 14.67 -6.71
CA ASP A 703 27.57 13.78 -6.04
C ASP A 703 27.26 12.31 -6.35
N GLU A 704 25.99 11.91 -6.28
CA GLU A 704 25.56 10.56 -6.66
C GLU A 704 25.82 10.25 -8.14
N ILE A 705 25.56 11.21 -9.03
CA ILE A 705 25.86 11.07 -10.47
C ILE A 705 27.37 10.88 -10.67
N ALA A 706 28.19 11.72 -10.06
CA ALA A 706 29.64 11.66 -10.20
C ALA A 706 30.21 10.34 -9.65
N ALA A 707 29.74 9.89 -8.49
CA ALA A 707 30.21 8.67 -7.83
C ALA A 707 29.83 7.39 -8.58
N ASN A 708 28.72 7.39 -9.32
CA ASN A 708 28.16 6.19 -9.96
C ASN A 708 28.13 6.27 -11.49
N THR A 709 28.84 7.22 -12.10
CA THR A 709 28.95 7.28 -13.56
C THR A 709 29.78 6.11 -14.08
N PRO A 710 29.28 5.35 -15.08
CA PRO A 710 30.04 4.26 -15.68
C PRO A 710 31.42 4.73 -16.18
N PRO A 711 32.51 3.97 -15.94
CA PRO A 711 33.87 4.45 -16.24
C PRO A 711 34.23 4.41 -17.73
N ARG A 712 33.53 3.61 -18.55
CA ARG A 712 33.81 3.45 -19.98
C ARG A 712 32.99 4.43 -20.83
N ARG A 713 33.59 5.00 -21.87
CA ARG A 713 32.91 5.89 -22.83
C ARG A 713 32.63 5.16 -24.16
N PRO A 714 31.50 5.45 -24.82
CA PRO A 714 30.40 6.28 -24.33
C PRO A 714 29.71 5.62 -23.13
N ALA A 715 29.32 6.44 -22.15
CA ALA A 715 28.66 5.98 -20.94
C ALA A 715 27.15 6.23 -21.02
N PHE A 716 26.36 5.37 -20.36
CA PHE A 716 24.91 5.45 -20.33
C PHE A 716 24.44 5.35 -18.88
N MET A 717 23.67 6.31 -18.41
CA MET A 717 23.25 6.38 -17.01
C MET A 717 21.78 6.75 -16.88
N SER A 718 21.04 5.96 -16.11
CA SER A 718 19.72 6.34 -15.59
C SER A 718 19.88 6.83 -14.16
N ALA A 719 19.42 8.05 -13.89
CA ALA A 719 19.35 8.64 -12.57
C ALA A 719 17.89 8.91 -12.20
N MET A 720 17.58 8.81 -10.90
CA MET A 720 16.27 9.16 -10.37
C MET A 720 16.28 10.53 -9.70
N ALA A 721 15.16 11.22 -9.87
CA ALA A 721 14.80 12.42 -9.13
C ALA A 721 13.44 12.20 -8.45
N ILE A 722 13.31 12.65 -7.20
CA ILE A 722 12.12 12.39 -6.38
C ILE A 722 10.93 13.23 -6.83
N SER A 723 9.82 12.56 -7.13
CA SER A 723 8.57 13.16 -7.58
C SER A 723 7.90 14.09 -6.56
N TRP A 724 8.23 14.03 -5.27
CA TRP A 724 7.58 14.90 -4.28
C TRP A 724 7.98 16.37 -4.38
N TYR A 725 9.24 16.64 -4.73
CA TYR A 725 9.82 17.98 -4.63
C TYR A 725 10.72 18.37 -5.81
N TYR A 726 11.04 17.48 -6.74
CA TYR A 726 11.93 17.81 -7.84
C TYR A 726 11.15 18.44 -9.01
N TYR A 727 11.48 19.69 -9.34
CA TYR A 727 10.81 20.46 -10.38
C TYR A 727 11.66 20.57 -11.66
N PRO A 728 11.05 20.79 -12.85
CA PRO A 728 11.80 21.06 -14.08
C PRO A 728 12.85 22.18 -13.97
N ALA A 729 12.60 23.25 -13.20
CA ALA A 729 13.60 24.29 -12.97
C ALA A 729 14.85 23.79 -12.23
N TRP A 730 14.68 22.79 -11.36
CA TRP A 730 15.78 22.18 -10.61
C TRP A 730 16.61 21.29 -11.53
N LEU A 731 15.95 20.55 -12.42
CA LEU A 731 16.64 19.76 -13.44
C LEU A 731 17.43 20.65 -14.42
N ARG A 732 16.89 21.82 -14.77
CA ARG A 732 17.61 22.82 -15.58
C ARG A 732 18.86 23.34 -14.86
N ASP A 733 18.76 23.63 -13.57
CA ASP A 733 19.92 24.02 -12.76
C ASP A 733 20.95 22.88 -12.64
N LEU A 734 20.51 21.63 -12.42
CA LEU A 734 21.39 20.46 -12.42
C LEU A 734 22.10 20.31 -13.75
N SER A 735 21.37 20.42 -14.87
CA SER A 735 21.91 20.32 -16.22
C SER A 735 23.00 21.37 -16.49
N ALA A 736 22.85 22.59 -15.96
CA ALA A 736 23.84 23.66 -16.11
C ALA A 736 25.11 23.45 -15.27
N ARG A 737 25.05 22.58 -14.25
CA ARG A 737 26.15 22.25 -13.33
C ARG A 737 26.83 20.92 -13.65
N LEU A 738 26.29 20.13 -14.57
CA LEU A 738 26.90 18.88 -14.99
C LEU A 738 28.32 19.14 -15.54
N PRO A 739 29.31 18.30 -15.21
CA PRO A 739 30.66 18.42 -15.75
C PRO A 739 30.69 18.33 -17.29
N ALA A 740 31.79 18.78 -17.89
CA ALA A 740 32.01 18.61 -19.32
C ALA A 740 31.93 17.12 -19.73
N GLY A 741 31.29 16.85 -20.88
CA GLY A 741 31.10 15.50 -21.42
C GLY A 741 29.76 14.84 -21.06
N TYR A 742 29.00 15.38 -20.10
CA TYR A 742 27.63 14.92 -19.84
C TYR A 742 26.65 15.51 -20.85
N VAL A 743 25.75 14.65 -21.35
CA VAL A 743 24.67 15.01 -22.28
C VAL A 743 23.36 14.50 -21.70
N LEU A 744 22.53 15.43 -21.24
CA LEU A 744 21.21 15.11 -20.69
C LEU A 744 20.25 14.75 -21.84
N VAL A 745 19.60 13.59 -21.74
CA VAL A 745 18.69 13.04 -22.76
C VAL A 745 17.44 12.43 -22.12
N ARG A 746 16.38 12.29 -22.91
CA ARG A 746 15.19 11.52 -22.49
C ARG A 746 15.52 10.01 -22.44
N PRO A 747 14.83 9.21 -21.61
CA PRO A 747 15.09 7.77 -21.53
C PRO A 747 14.89 7.00 -22.85
N ASP A 748 13.95 7.43 -23.71
CA ASP A 748 13.77 6.84 -25.05
C ASP A 748 14.99 7.08 -25.96
N VAL A 749 15.63 8.25 -25.83
CA VAL A 749 16.84 8.62 -26.55
C VAL A 749 18.06 7.90 -25.98
N LEU A 750 18.15 7.77 -24.64
CA LEU A 750 19.18 6.96 -23.98
C LEU A 750 19.18 5.52 -24.49
N ALA A 751 17.99 4.91 -24.58
CA ALA A 751 17.80 3.57 -25.12
C ALA A 751 18.24 3.45 -26.59
N HIS A 752 17.94 4.45 -27.41
CA HIS A 752 18.38 4.50 -28.81
C HIS A 752 19.90 4.52 -28.94
N LEU A 753 20.57 5.44 -28.24
CA LEU A 753 22.01 5.60 -28.28
C LEU A 753 22.72 4.35 -27.71
N PHE A 754 22.20 3.76 -26.63
CA PHE A 754 22.76 2.54 -26.06
C PHE A 754 22.74 1.36 -27.03
N ARG A 755 21.64 1.19 -27.78
CA ARG A 755 21.57 0.17 -28.84
C ARG A 755 22.54 0.44 -29.98
N GLN A 756 22.71 1.70 -30.37
CA GLN A 756 23.68 2.08 -31.40
C GLN A 756 25.11 1.78 -30.95
N ALA A 757 25.41 1.90 -29.65
CA ALA A 757 26.71 1.57 -29.07
C ALA A 757 27.03 0.08 -29.01
N THR A 758 26.00 -0.75 -28.88
CA THR A 758 26.12 -2.19 -28.56
C THR A 758 26.02 -3.08 -29.80
N ARG A 759 25.51 -2.54 -30.92
CA ARG A 759 25.47 -3.19 -32.23
C ARG A 759 26.71 -2.84 -33.02
#